data_AF-A0A819S8Y6-F1
#
_entry.id   AF-A0A819S8Y6-F1
#
_cell.length_a   1.000
_cell.length_b   1.000
_cell.length_c   1.000
_cell.angle_alpha   90.00
_cell.angle_beta   90.00
_cell.angle_gamma   90.00
#
_symmetry.space_group_name_H-M   'P 1'
#
loop_
_entity.id
_entity.type
_entity.pdbx_description
1 polymer ?
#
loop_
_entity_poly.entity_id
_entity_poly.type
_entity_poly.pdbx_seq_one_letter_code
_entity_poly.pdbx_strand_id
1 'polypeptide(L)'
;MPSHGVDQCSICQCDLDSSKFEEVTTKCGHIFHYECAKKRIDRYQKSDCQVCRRPRALGDALEEYNRRKTQTSSGQSFNPVHMSDFKTSRPLSPPRPRFDGRKISKKDHLTYRLLLHPVPKTCSIRTITNHSVFDGKVSNYEQYGENLILDLSSKTIFEQCIHYAAVKIENYLFHMEEYVGTHEPTSMAEINADTWYKTEMLRYQPDIKQFMSNLEHIIFHSRWNAQIWLEQFQRIASHHNHKICHLLRMTVMLNTIGTICQRSYTINDREIRLKVGNQMKTIIYDHRSKLVHAGEIPITVTPYKTTIVEAVKDNGIDVYERLVKNGKRPLLLQMTNWKYPGSEYQSNNAIQEECLFRQSDYIRSLNVDLDRVHQERPNRVHCSADCRLNSLSDQKDLHRIDEFGAIYTSGVTIFRRGEETGYAYMEKPVENVCVITASAYDKPSLVNDMLPTKYAVGTRKKIENIFAIAYHHKHDCLVLSSFACEINENPIDHIVQLFSSVIEQYGGFFKSILFAIPDDHDLNRHPNLKRTYRTFQKLDGTVNSITLMKRANTIFGPYRILSDNKMTNHICICDLPPCQFGGKCNERMNPNHIQKFSHPPLCIKASLTGKCDQMDNVVHISSYLHQVQCRYGGECREIDNEKHSQQFEHPSFCSAGGTCADVSEEHLRNHRHLPLCNYGRDCLDLKKQIRAHCNSYRHCTPNCPHKDYCADFHDKKHMDTYQHPFPPVCPFTPYHCQFHNELTQASDSHKVSHEAQQHCLDFAHLCRYGRNCTSTNSLHTRTSVHVARCLCPNGDKCALLNQEEHLNSFTHETIFDIRRLCKFSNECRDRGKLEHTSKFRHDLRSDDSGVVRCFGLNKDIDFVQNQTATLTRVQNYIDSQKWEPLSSESILQKILRWLRTVQPVHRCNPIIFESIILHGHVMSRSYMEKLKRP
;
A
#
# COMPACT_ATOMS: atom_id res chain seq x y z
N MET A 1 30.85 2.60 -39.15
CA MET A 1 29.48 3.10 -39.43
C MET A 1 28.69 3.18 -38.13
N PRO A 2 27.94 4.26 -37.84
CA PRO A 2 27.98 5.62 -38.40
C PRO A 2 28.75 6.59 -37.48
N SER A 3 29.21 7.69 -38.07
CA SER A 3 29.71 8.90 -37.42
C SER A 3 28.58 9.57 -36.62
N HIS A 4 28.61 9.46 -35.30
CA HIS A 4 27.76 10.29 -34.44
C HIS A 4 28.39 11.69 -34.34
N GLY A 5 27.59 12.70 -34.71
CA GLY A 5 27.98 14.11 -34.65
C GLY A 5 28.49 14.50 -33.27
N VAL A 6 29.51 15.35 -33.26
CA VAL A 6 30.27 15.78 -32.08
C VAL A 6 29.46 16.72 -31.17
N ASP A 7 28.23 17.06 -31.55
CA ASP A 7 27.51 18.21 -30.98
C ASP A 7 26.24 17.82 -30.20
N GLN A 8 26.06 16.56 -29.76
CA GLN A 8 24.88 16.12 -29.00
C GLN A 8 25.21 15.35 -27.71
N CYS A 9 24.50 15.65 -26.63
CA CYS A 9 24.63 14.95 -25.34
C CYS A 9 24.17 13.49 -25.46
N SER A 10 25.06 12.52 -25.22
CA SER A 10 24.75 11.10 -25.43
C SER A 10 23.79 10.47 -24.40
N ILE A 11 23.32 11.23 -23.40
CA ILE A 11 22.30 10.79 -22.42
C ILE A 11 20.89 11.19 -22.87
N CYS A 12 20.70 12.42 -23.37
CA CYS A 12 19.39 12.95 -23.75
C CYS A 12 19.21 13.14 -25.26
N GLN A 13 20.28 12.98 -26.05
CA GLN A 13 20.32 13.18 -27.51
C GLN A 13 19.91 14.59 -27.96
N CYS A 14 20.07 15.60 -27.09
CA CYS A 14 19.86 17.01 -27.43
C CYS A 14 21.19 17.68 -27.79
N ASP A 15 21.14 18.70 -28.63
CA ASP A 15 22.31 19.49 -29.03
C ASP A 15 22.99 20.15 -27.83
N LEU A 16 24.32 20.11 -27.81
CA LEU A 16 25.17 20.72 -26.79
C LEU A 16 25.17 22.25 -26.91
N ASP A 17 24.96 22.78 -28.12
CA ASP A 17 25.14 24.19 -28.48
C ASP A 17 23.93 25.10 -28.14
N SER A 18 23.29 24.86 -26.99
CA SER A 18 22.27 25.78 -26.48
C SER A 18 22.76 26.45 -25.21
N SER A 19 22.75 27.78 -25.21
CA SER A 19 23.10 28.68 -24.09
C SER A 19 22.29 28.47 -22.79
N LYS A 20 21.53 27.37 -22.69
CA LYS A 20 20.66 26.98 -21.59
C LYS A 20 21.19 25.83 -20.73
N PHE A 21 22.22 25.09 -21.13
CA PHE A 21 22.69 23.93 -20.36
C PHE A 21 24.19 23.97 -20.07
N GLU A 22 24.57 23.66 -18.82
CA GLU A 22 25.97 23.55 -18.41
C GLU A 22 26.56 22.21 -18.91
N GLU A 23 27.76 22.23 -19.47
CA GLU A 23 28.43 21.04 -20.03
C GLU A 23 29.50 20.46 -19.11
N VAL A 24 29.66 19.13 -19.14
CA VAL A 24 30.74 18.39 -18.50
C VAL A 24 31.47 17.50 -19.50
N THR A 25 32.78 17.70 -19.61
CA THR A 25 33.65 16.90 -20.47
C THR A 25 34.37 15.85 -19.65
N THR A 26 34.21 14.59 -20.05
CA THR A 26 34.90 13.47 -19.41
C THR A 26 36.36 13.37 -19.87
N LYS A 27 37.23 12.77 -19.06
CA LYS A 27 38.64 12.51 -19.43
C LYS A 27 38.82 11.64 -20.68
N CYS A 28 37.77 10.93 -21.10
CA CYS A 28 37.75 10.19 -22.37
C CYS A 28 37.30 11.03 -23.57
N GLY A 29 37.11 12.34 -23.41
CA GLY A 29 36.79 13.28 -24.51
C GLY A 29 35.30 13.42 -24.84
N HIS A 30 34.40 12.68 -24.17
CA HIS A 30 32.96 12.76 -24.41
C HIS A 30 32.31 13.83 -23.54
N ILE A 31 31.41 14.63 -24.13
CA ILE A 31 30.73 15.77 -23.51
C ILE A 31 29.28 15.39 -23.18
N PHE A 32 28.80 15.85 -22.02
CA PHE A 32 27.43 15.64 -21.56
C PHE A 32 26.86 16.91 -20.93
N HIS A 33 25.55 17.08 -20.91
CA HIS A 33 24.93 18.07 -20.01
C HIS A 33 25.17 17.67 -18.55
N TYR A 34 25.55 18.63 -17.71
CA TYR A 34 25.76 18.46 -16.27
C TYR A 34 24.57 17.76 -15.61
N GLU A 35 23.35 18.25 -15.87
CA GLU A 35 22.13 17.68 -15.29
C GLU A 35 21.87 16.24 -15.74
N CYS A 36 22.20 15.91 -16.99
CA CYS A 36 22.07 14.55 -17.49
C CYS A 36 23.08 13.61 -16.83
N ALA A 37 24.32 14.05 -16.71
CA ALA A 37 25.39 13.30 -16.06
C ALA A 37 25.09 13.07 -14.56
N LYS A 38 24.65 14.13 -13.86
CA LYS A 38 24.27 14.09 -12.43
C LYS A 38 23.10 13.14 -12.20
N LYS A 39 22.02 13.30 -12.99
CA LYS A 39 20.85 12.42 -12.92
C LYS A 39 21.20 10.96 -13.19
N ARG A 40 22.19 10.68 -14.05
CA ARG A 40 22.64 9.31 -14.33
C ARG A 40 23.35 8.67 -13.14
N ILE A 41 24.22 9.43 -12.47
CA ILE A 41 24.91 8.97 -11.26
C ILE A 41 23.90 8.81 -10.11
N ASP A 42 23.07 9.82 -9.87
CA ASP A 42 22.15 9.85 -8.74
C ASP A 42 21.03 8.81 -8.86
N ARG A 43 20.46 8.63 -10.07
CA ARG A 43 19.32 7.72 -10.29
C ARG A 43 19.74 6.29 -10.60
N TYR A 44 20.84 6.09 -11.33
CA TYR A 44 21.21 4.77 -11.84
C TYR A 44 22.53 4.24 -11.25
N GLN A 45 23.22 4.99 -10.37
CA GLN A 45 24.50 4.63 -9.76
C GLN A 45 25.59 4.22 -10.78
N LYS A 46 25.52 4.76 -12.00
CA LYS A 46 26.45 4.50 -13.09
C LYS A 46 27.36 5.69 -13.31
N SER A 47 28.63 5.56 -12.91
CA SER A 47 29.67 6.59 -13.05
C SER A 47 30.56 6.37 -14.28
N ASP A 48 30.31 5.34 -15.08
CA ASP A 48 31.01 5.06 -16.32
C ASP A 48 30.57 5.99 -17.47
N CYS A 49 31.48 6.25 -18.41
CA CYS A 49 31.13 6.98 -19.63
C CYS A 49 30.13 6.15 -20.46
N GLN A 50 28.97 6.72 -20.80
CA GLN A 50 27.96 5.99 -21.58
C GLN A 50 28.42 5.64 -23.00
N VAL A 51 29.36 6.40 -23.57
CA VAL A 51 29.83 6.20 -24.95
C VAL A 51 30.92 5.13 -25.00
N CYS A 52 32.00 5.26 -24.22
CA CYS A 52 33.14 4.34 -24.26
C CYS A 52 33.23 3.35 -23.09
N ARG A 53 32.26 3.37 -22.15
CA ARG A 53 32.18 2.51 -20.96
C ARG A 53 33.39 2.58 -20.01
N ARG A 54 34.20 3.64 -20.08
CA ARG A 54 35.34 3.83 -19.17
C ARG A 54 34.82 4.02 -17.73
N PRO A 55 35.25 3.19 -16.75
CA PRO A 55 34.78 3.29 -15.37
C PRO A 55 35.08 4.65 -14.74
N ARG A 56 34.18 5.15 -13.90
CA ARG A 56 34.26 6.45 -13.17
C ARG A 56 34.39 7.72 -14.02
N ALA A 57 34.51 7.63 -15.34
CA ALA A 57 34.77 8.78 -16.20
C ALA A 57 33.72 9.91 -16.08
N LEU A 58 32.45 9.58 -15.82
CA LEU A 58 31.38 10.55 -15.63
C LEU A 58 31.40 11.17 -14.22
N GLY A 59 31.75 10.37 -13.20
CA GLY A 59 31.89 10.84 -11.82
C GLY A 59 33.05 11.81 -11.64
N ASP A 60 34.22 11.46 -12.18
CA ASP A 60 35.40 12.32 -12.17
C ASP A 60 35.12 13.68 -12.85
N ALA A 61 34.38 13.68 -13.95
CA ALA A 61 34.02 14.89 -14.69
C ALA A 61 33.12 15.84 -13.87
N LEU A 62 32.16 15.27 -13.13
CA LEU A 62 31.27 16.04 -12.24
C LEU A 62 32.01 16.62 -11.03
N GLU A 63 32.92 15.86 -10.43
CA GLU A 63 33.77 16.35 -9.33
C GLU A 63 34.70 17.48 -9.80
N GLU A 64 35.25 17.37 -11.01
CA GLU A 64 36.10 18.40 -11.61
C GLU A 64 35.30 19.65 -11.97
N TYR A 65 34.11 19.50 -12.56
CA TYR A 65 33.19 20.59 -12.85
C TYR A 65 32.78 21.36 -11.58
N ASN A 66 32.36 20.64 -10.53
CA ASN A 66 31.97 21.25 -9.26
C ASN A 66 33.16 21.98 -8.61
N ARG A 67 34.37 21.41 -8.67
CA ARG A 67 35.61 22.09 -8.20
C ARG A 67 35.88 23.40 -8.93
N ARG A 68 35.74 23.43 -10.26
CA ARG A 68 35.91 24.65 -11.06
C ARG A 68 34.87 25.72 -10.70
N LYS A 69 33.61 25.33 -10.48
CA LYS A 69 32.52 26.24 -10.09
C LYS A 69 32.70 26.82 -8.68
N THR A 70 33.29 26.05 -7.75
CA THR A 70 33.67 26.56 -6.42
C THR A 70 34.90 27.47 -6.44
N GLN A 71 35.76 27.40 -7.46
CA GLN A 71 36.93 28.27 -7.59
C GLN A 71 36.60 29.63 -8.24
N THR A 72 35.54 29.73 -9.05
CA THR A 72 35.08 30.99 -9.65
C THR A 72 34.28 31.89 -8.69
N SER A 73 33.97 31.44 -7.47
CA SER A 73 33.22 32.18 -6.44
C SER A 73 34.08 32.79 -5.33
N SER A 74 35.42 32.69 -5.42
CA SER A 74 36.34 33.30 -4.47
C SER A 74 37.45 34.08 -5.20
N GLY A 75 37.22 35.36 -5.47
CA GLY A 75 38.25 36.26 -5.94
C GLY A 75 39.15 36.72 -4.80
N GLN A 76 40.36 36.16 -4.72
CA GLN A 76 41.57 36.88 -4.26
C GLN A 76 42.82 36.17 -4.81
N SER A 77 43.70 36.99 -5.38
CA SER A 77 44.84 36.67 -6.25
C SER A 77 45.96 35.86 -5.60
N PHE A 78 46.63 34.99 -6.36
CA PHE A 78 48.10 34.95 -6.49
C PHE A 78 48.52 34.13 -7.73
N ASN A 79 49.58 34.60 -8.41
CA ASN A 79 50.13 34.11 -9.69
C ASN A 79 50.96 32.81 -9.56
N PRO A 80 51.23 32.11 -10.69
CA PRO A 80 51.58 30.69 -10.71
C PRO A 80 53.09 30.44 -10.62
N VAL A 81 53.49 29.32 -10.01
CA VAL A 81 54.82 28.72 -10.18
C VAL A 81 54.65 27.25 -10.57
N HIS A 82 55.42 26.89 -11.60
CA HIS A 82 55.47 25.64 -12.35
C HIS A 82 55.53 24.36 -11.51
N MET A 83 54.77 23.35 -11.96
CA MET A 83 55.00 21.93 -11.67
C MET A 83 56.25 21.44 -12.40
N SER A 84 57.21 20.92 -11.64
CA SER A 84 57.99 19.75 -12.05
C SER A 84 58.44 18.97 -10.82
N ASP A 85 58.27 17.66 -10.93
CA ASP A 85 58.96 16.58 -10.21
C ASP A 85 58.33 15.97 -8.95
N PHE A 86 57.82 14.75 -9.19
CA PHE A 86 57.52 13.69 -8.25
C PHE A 86 58.66 13.44 -7.25
N LYS A 87 58.33 13.31 -5.96
CA LYS A 87 58.73 12.17 -5.11
C LYS A 87 57.97 12.16 -3.77
N THR A 88 57.70 10.95 -3.32
CA THR A 88 56.93 10.53 -2.14
C THR A 88 57.53 10.98 -0.80
N SER A 89 56.71 11.48 0.15
CA SER A 89 56.98 11.38 1.60
C SER A 89 55.73 11.59 2.48
N ARG A 90 55.73 10.90 3.63
CA ARG A 90 54.66 10.73 4.65
C ARG A 90 54.41 11.97 5.53
N PRO A 91 53.26 12.06 6.23
CA PRO A 91 52.87 13.21 7.06
C PRO A 91 53.59 13.30 8.42
N LEU A 92 53.82 14.56 8.86
CA LEU A 92 54.39 15.00 10.13
C LEU A 92 53.37 14.94 11.29
N SER A 93 53.86 14.64 12.50
CA SER A 93 53.10 14.56 13.77
C SER A 93 53.17 15.87 14.59
N PRO A 94 52.27 16.11 15.57
CA PRO A 94 52.26 17.31 16.44
C PRO A 94 53.26 17.23 17.64
N PRO A 95 53.50 18.33 18.39
CA PRO A 95 54.70 18.55 19.21
C PRO A 95 54.64 17.93 20.62
N ARG A 96 55.82 17.73 21.25
CA ARG A 96 56.00 17.20 22.63
C ARG A 96 56.62 18.24 23.58
N PRO A 97 56.42 18.12 24.92
CA PRO A 97 56.97 19.04 25.91
C PRO A 97 58.47 18.79 26.20
N ARG A 98 59.14 19.81 26.74
CA ARG A 98 60.59 19.84 27.04
C ARG A 98 60.86 19.61 28.53
N PHE A 99 61.91 18.86 28.85
CA PHE A 99 62.63 18.98 30.13
C PHE A 99 64.15 18.81 29.89
N ASP A 100 64.91 19.77 30.41
CA ASP A 100 66.38 19.82 30.60
C ASP A 100 67.36 19.60 29.42
N GLY A 101 67.18 20.36 28.34
CA GLY A 101 68.32 20.83 27.52
C GLY A 101 69.08 19.82 26.64
N ARG A 102 68.81 18.51 26.67
CA ARG A 102 69.42 17.53 25.76
C ARG A 102 68.43 17.02 24.70
N LYS A 103 68.80 17.16 23.42
CA LYS A 103 68.08 16.57 22.28
C LYS A 103 68.34 15.06 22.24
N ILE A 104 67.30 14.24 22.40
CA ILE A 104 67.39 12.80 22.11
C ILE A 104 67.00 12.57 20.64
N SER A 105 67.91 11.97 19.87
CA SER A 105 67.75 11.61 18.45
C SER A 105 66.81 10.42 18.27
N LYS A 106 66.15 10.32 17.11
CA LYS A 106 65.06 9.37 16.78
C LYS A 106 65.52 8.05 16.16
N LYS A 107 66.76 7.62 16.42
CA LYS A 107 67.32 6.32 16.03
C LYS A 107 68.20 5.85 17.19
N ASP A 108 68.10 4.57 17.56
CA ASP A 108 68.74 3.85 18.69
C ASP A 108 67.79 3.68 19.91
N HIS A 109 67.41 2.50 20.42
CA HIS A 109 67.83 1.11 20.25
C HIS A 109 66.67 0.12 20.53
N LEU A 110 66.74 -1.10 19.98
CA LEU A 110 66.16 -2.29 20.62
C LEU A 110 66.88 -2.44 21.97
N THR A 111 66.25 -2.09 23.09
CA THR A 111 66.82 -2.34 24.41
C THR A 111 66.62 -3.81 24.77
N TYR A 112 67.69 -4.47 25.23
CA TYR A 112 67.61 -5.83 25.72
C TYR A 112 67.15 -5.80 27.17
N ARG A 113 65.97 -6.36 27.46
CA ARG A 113 65.33 -6.23 28.77
C ARG A 113 65.67 -7.42 29.66
N LEU A 114 66.35 -7.14 30.75
CA LEU A 114 66.76 -8.11 31.76
C LEU A 114 65.89 -7.97 33.00
N LEU A 115 65.33 -9.07 33.49
CA LEU A 115 64.58 -9.14 34.74
C LEU A 115 65.52 -9.56 35.89
N LEU A 116 65.50 -8.81 37.00
CA LEU A 116 66.15 -9.14 38.26
C LEU A 116 65.12 -9.38 39.37
N HIS A 117 65.25 -10.51 40.08
CA HIS A 117 64.41 -10.82 41.24
C HIS A 117 65.08 -11.81 42.21
N PRO A 118 64.72 -11.82 43.51
CA PRO A 118 63.96 -10.77 44.21
C PRO A 118 64.88 -9.58 44.56
N VAL A 119 64.34 -8.36 44.52
CA VAL A 119 65.01 -7.13 44.95
C VAL A 119 64.47 -6.69 46.31
N PRO A 120 65.22 -6.89 47.40
CA PRO A 120 64.81 -6.46 48.73
C PRO A 120 64.69 -4.93 48.83
N LYS A 121 63.71 -4.44 49.59
CA LYS A 121 63.50 -2.98 49.82
C LYS A 121 64.73 -2.26 50.41
N THR A 122 65.63 -2.99 51.04
CA THR A 122 66.86 -2.49 51.66
C THR A 122 68.01 -2.32 50.65
N CYS A 123 67.92 -2.87 49.45
CA CYS A 123 68.96 -2.79 48.43
C CYS A 123 68.76 -1.55 47.54
N SER A 124 69.80 -0.73 47.41
CA SER A 124 69.76 0.47 46.56
C SER A 124 69.80 0.09 45.08
N ILE A 125 68.82 0.54 44.30
CA ILE A 125 68.76 0.34 42.85
C ILE A 125 70.04 0.87 42.18
N ARG A 126 70.58 1.98 42.69
CA ARG A 126 71.81 2.58 42.16
C ARG A 126 73.03 1.67 42.34
N THR A 127 73.06 0.86 43.40
CA THR A 127 74.09 -0.16 43.61
C THR A 127 73.95 -1.30 42.60
N ILE A 128 72.71 -1.70 42.30
CA ILE A 128 72.42 -2.73 41.29
C ILE A 128 72.82 -2.24 39.90
N THR A 129 72.34 -1.08 39.45
CA THR A 129 72.57 -0.58 38.08
C THR A 129 74.04 -0.27 37.79
N ASN A 130 74.83 0.04 38.81
CA ASN A 130 76.27 0.31 38.69
C ASN A 130 77.14 -0.93 38.93
N HIS A 131 76.55 -2.09 39.19
CA HIS A 131 77.31 -3.31 39.43
C HIS A 131 78.12 -3.70 38.18
N SER A 132 79.34 -4.21 38.41
CA SER A 132 80.30 -4.53 37.34
C SER A 132 79.76 -5.53 36.32
N VAL A 133 78.81 -6.39 36.73
CA VAL A 133 78.14 -7.38 35.85
C VAL A 133 77.43 -6.73 34.65
N PHE A 134 76.99 -5.46 34.78
CA PHE A 134 76.28 -4.75 33.71
C PHE A 134 77.19 -3.84 32.88
N ASP A 135 78.48 -3.73 33.22
CA ASP A 135 79.49 -2.94 32.50
C ASP A 135 79.06 -1.49 32.17
N GLY A 136 78.29 -0.86 33.07
CA GLY A 136 77.74 0.49 32.85
C GLY A 136 76.80 0.61 31.65
N LYS A 137 76.25 -0.50 31.13
CA LYS A 137 75.36 -0.55 29.96
C LYS A 137 73.87 -0.44 30.30
N VAL A 138 73.53 -0.25 31.56
CA VAL A 138 72.14 0.03 31.98
C VAL A 138 71.75 1.41 31.48
N SER A 139 70.78 1.45 30.56
CA SER A 139 70.28 2.67 29.94
C SER A 139 69.03 3.23 30.62
N ASN A 140 68.21 2.35 31.22
CA ASN A 140 67.01 2.70 31.98
C ASN A 140 66.63 1.53 32.91
N TYR A 141 65.74 1.76 33.87
CA TYR A 141 65.19 0.70 34.74
C TYR A 141 63.75 0.98 35.17
N GLU A 142 62.99 -0.08 35.46
CA GLU A 142 61.64 -0.02 36.02
C GLU A 142 61.51 -1.03 37.18
N GLN A 143 60.93 -0.62 38.32
CA GLN A 143 60.75 -1.50 39.49
C GLN A 143 59.26 -1.80 39.73
N TYR A 144 58.93 -3.08 39.91
CA TYR A 144 57.59 -3.57 40.21
C TYR A 144 57.64 -4.56 41.38
N GLY A 145 57.31 -4.09 42.59
CA GLY A 145 57.40 -4.92 43.79
C GLY A 145 58.83 -5.39 44.05
N GLU A 146 59.04 -6.71 44.07
CA GLU A 146 60.36 -7.34 44.22
C GLU A 146 61.07 -7.60 42.88
N ASN A 147 60.49 -7.18 41.75
CA ASN A 147 61.06 -7.33 40.42
C ASN A 147 61.68 -6.01 39.94
N LEU A 148 62.84 -6.08 39.30
CA LEU A 148 63.53 -4.95 38.68
C LEU A 148 63.87 -5.26 37.24
N ILE A 149 63.33 -4.47 36.30
CA ILE A 149 63.59 -4.60 34.87
C ILE A 149 64.67 -3.60 34.48
N LEU A 150 65.74 -4.07 33.84
CA LEU A 150 66.84 -3.24 33.34
C LEU A 150 66.83 -3.22 31.81
N ASP A 151 66.86 -2.02 31.22
CA ASP A 151 67.09 -1.83 29.79
C ASP A 151 68.60 -1.79 29.51
N LEU A 152 69.15 -2.86 28.93
CA LEU A 152 70.56 -2.93 28.55
C LEU A 152 70.78 -2.44 27.12
N SER A 153 71.76 -1.57 26.95
CA SER A 153 72.20 -1.01 25.67
C SER A 153 73.11 -1.95 24.85
N SER A 154 73.54 -3.08 25.43
CA SER A 154 74.46 -4.04 24.80
C SER A 154 73.90 -5.46 24.79
N LYS A 155 73.79 -6.05 23.59
CA LYS A 155 73.37 -7.44 23.39
C LYS A 155 74.30 -8.44 24.09
N THR A 156 75.60 -8.21 23.98
CA THR A 156 76.62 -9.10 24.53
C THR A 156 76.54 -9.18 26.05
N ILE A 157 76.31 -8.04 26.72
CA ILE A 157 76.12 -8.01 28.16
C ILE A 157 74.82 -8.69 28.56
N PHE A 158 73.74 -8.46 27.81
CA PHE A 158 72.47 -9.16 28.04
C PHE A 158 72.63 -10.68 27.94
N GLU A 159 73.22 -11.20 26.86
CA GLU A 159 73.46 -12.64 26.69
C GLU A 159 74.36 -13.22 27.79
N GLN A 160 75.36 -12.45 28.27
CA GLN A 160 76.18 -12.84 29.43
C GLN A 160 75.36 -12.90 30.72
N CYS A 161 74.51 -11.91 30.99
CA CYS A 161 73.62 -11.91 32.15
C CYS A 161 72.68 -13.12 32.14
N ILE A 162 72.08 -13.44 30.98
CA ILE A 162 71.24 -14.64 30.81
C ILE A 162 72.06 -15.91 31.03
N HIS A 163 73.29 -15.97 30.51
CA HIS A 163 74.16 -17.13 30.70
C HIS A 163 74.55 -17.34 32.17
N TYR A 164 74.78 -16.26 32.92
CA TYR A 164 75.11 -16.36 34.35
C TYR A 164 73.93 -16.76 35.22
N ALA A 165 72.69 -16.48 34.80
CA ALA A 165 71.41 -16.81 35.45
C ALA A 165 71.19 -16.23 36.88
N ALA A 166 72.25 -15.87 37.60
CA ALA A 166 72.19 -15.18 38.88
C ALA A 166 73.47 -14.38 39.14
N VAL A 167 73.35 -13.30 39.91
CA VAL A 167 74.46 -12.45 40.35
C VAL A 167 74.31 -12.13 41.83
N LYS A 168 75.43 -12.20 42.55
CA LYS A 168 75.48 -11.73 43.94
C LYS A 168 75.90 -10.27 43.95
N ILE A 169 75.04 -9.39 44.48
CA ILE A 169 75.32 -7.97 44.68
C ILE A 169 75.18 -7.71 46.18
N GLU A 170 76.27 -7.27 46.81
CA GLU A 170 76.40 -7.21 48.28
C GLU A 170 76.11 -8.59 48.94
N ASN A 171 75.12 -8.65 49.83
CA ASN A 171 74.70 -9.86 50.55
C ASN A 171 73.49 -10.56 49.93
N TYR A 172 72.99 -10.08 48.79
CA TYR A 172 71.79 -10.60 48.14
C TYR A 172 72.11 -11.31 46.83
N LEU A 173 71.41 -12.41 46.56
CA LEU A 173 71.48 -13.15 45.31
C LEU A 173 70.28 -12.74 44.45
N PHE A 174 70.55 -12.25 43.24
CA PHE A 174 69.55 -11.84 42.26
C PHE A 174 69.56 -12.84 41.11
N HIS A 175 68.42 -13.39 40.76
CA HIS A 175 68.23 -14.16 39.54
C HIS A 175 68.11 -13.21 38.35
N MET A 176 68.72 -13.58 37.23
CA MET A 176 68.78 -12.80 35.99
C MET A 176 68.14 -13.60 34.87
N GLU A 177 67.02 -13.13 34.36
CA GLU A 177 66.26 -13.81 33.31
C GLU A 177 65.90 -12.83 32.18
N GLU A 178 65.60 -13.37 31.01
CA GLU A 178 65.10 -12.56 29.90
C GLU A 178 63.71 -12.06 30.30
N TYR A 179 63.50 -10.76 30.25
CA TYR A 179 62.16 -10.22 30.37
C TYR A 179 61.41 -10.52 29.08
N VAL A 180 60.83 -11.71 29.02
CA VAL A 180 59.80 -12.04 28.05
C VAL A 180 58.53 -11.38 28.57
N GLY A 181 57.90 -10.52 27.75
CA GLY A 181 56.60 -9.91 28.05
C GLY A 181 55.46 -10.94 28.05
N THR A 182 55.66 -12.10 28.68
CA THR A 182 54.70 -13.18 28.83
C THR A 182 53.97 -12.99 30.15
N HIS A 183 52.74 -12.52 30.04
CA HIS A 183 51.57 -13.12 30.68
C HIS A 183 51.86 -13.90 31.98
N GLU A 184 52.16 -13.19 33.07
CA GLU A 184 51.30 -13.44 34.21
C GLU A 184 49.94 -12.86 33.82
N PRO A 185 48.87 -13.67 33.73
CA PRO A 185 47.56 -13.07 33.78
C PRO A 185 47.54 -12.35 35.12
N THR A 186 47.52 -11.02 35.09
CA THR A 186 46.77 -10.27 36.09
C THR A 186 45.32 -10.72 35.90
N SER A 187 45.03 -11.96 36.28
CA SER A 187 43.67 -12.45 36.38
C SER A 187 43.08 -11.54 37.43
N MET A 188 42.20 -10.65 36.96
CA MET A 188 41.27 -9.87 37.78
C MET A 188 41.69 -8.48 38.26
N ALA A 189 42.49 -7.71 37.51
CA ALA A 189 42.47 -6.26 37.72
C ALA A 189 41.05 -5.73 37.44
N GLU A 190 40.41 -5.14 38.45
CA GLU A 190 39.08 -4.54 38.33
C GLU A 190 39.17 -3.21 37.55
N ILE A 191 38.23 -3.00 36.63
CA ILE A 191 38.13 -1.72 35.90
C ILE A 191 37.80 -0.64 36.92
N ASN A 192 38.71 0.32 37.10
CA ASN A 192 38.53 1.40 38.06
C ASN A 192 38.75 2.78 37.43
N ALA A 193 38.39 3.82 38.19
CA ALA A 193 38.40 5.21 37.72
C ALA A 193 39.80 5.68 37.32
N ASP A 194 40.83 5.37 38.11
CA ASP A 194 42.15 5.98 37.96
C ASP A 194 43.06 5.20 37.01
N THR A 195 42.84 3.90 36.84
CA THR A 195 43.63 3.05 35.92
C THR A 195 43.03 2.92 34.52
N TRP A 196 41.71 3.04 34.39
CA TRP A 196 41.05 2.90 33.09
C TRP A 196 40.32 4.16 32.65
N TYR A 197 39.26 4.57 33.35
CA TYR A 197 38.34 5.60 32.85
C TYR A 197 38.98 6.99 32.70
N LYS A 198 39.88 7.38 33.62
CA LYS A 198 40.56 8.70 33.58
C LYS A 198 41.90 8.68 32.86
N THR A 199 42.41 7.51 32.47
CA THR A 199 43.79 7.36 31.96
C THR A 199 43.82 6.51 30.71
N GLU A 200 43.78 5.19 30.83
CA GLU A 200 44.03 4.26 29.72
C GLU A 200 42.97 4.38 28.61
N MET A 201 41.69 4.43 28.97
CA MET A 201 40.57 4.55 28.03
C MET A 201 40.71 5.78 27.11
N LEU A 202 41.23 6.90 27.63
CA LEU A 202 41.35 8.16 26.90
C LEU A 202 42.41 8.13 25.79
N ARG A 203 43.27 7.10 25.77
CA ARG A 203 44.29 6.91 24.74
C ARG A 203 43.73 6.38 23.42
N TYR A 204 42.51 5.85 23.45
CA TYR A 204 41.90 5.18 22.30
C TYR A 204 40.87 6.06 21.59
N GLN A 205 40.66 5.76 20.31
CA GLN A 205 39.46 6.24 19.61
C GLN A 205 38.25 5.38 20.00
N PRO A 206 37.02 5.92 19.91
CA PRO A 206 35.79 5.17 20.16
C PRO A 206 35.48 4.20 19.01
N ASP A 207 36.40 3.27 18.73
CA ASP A 207 36.31 2.23 17.70
C ASP A 207 36.81 0.89 18.26
N ILE A 208 35.89 -0.06 18.38
CA ILE A 208 36.13 -1.41 18.92
C ILE A 208 37.15 -2.19 18.08
N LYS A 209 37.29 -1.92 16.78
CA LYS A 209 38.20 -2.67 15.89
C LYS A 209 39.66 -2.61 16.33
N GLN A 210 40.04 -1.56 17.05
CA GLN A 210 41.38 -1.40 17.63
C GLN A 210 41.74 -2.54 18.61
N PHE A 211 40.73 -3.17 19.22
CA PHE A 211 40.90 -4.24 20.20
C PHE A 211 40.64 -5.64 19.63
N MET A 212 39.83 -5.74 18.57
CA MET A 212 39.44 -7.05 18.00
C MET A 212 40.60 -7.86 17.41
N SER A 213 41.73 -7.21 17.08
CA SER A 213 42.95 -7.89 16.62
C SER A 213 43.81 -8.47 17.75
N ASN A 214 43.58 -8.04 19.01
CA ASN A 214 44.32 -8.49 20.17
C ASN A 214 43.38 -8.76 21.35
N LEU A 215 42.83 -9.97 21.37
CA LEU A 215 41.89 -10.41 22.41
C LEU A 215 42.54 -10.64 23.78
N GLU A 216 43.87 -10.74 23.82
CA GLU A 216 44.65 -10.82 25.06
C GLU A 216 44.76 -9.45 25.77
N HIS A 217 44.20 -8.39 25.18
CA HIS A 217 44.17 -7.08 25.81
C HIS A 217 43.44 -7.14 27.16
N ILE A 218 44.01 -6.50 28.17
CA ILE A 218 43.54 -6.54 29.57
C ILE A 218 42.03 -6.28 29.74
N ILE A 219 41.41 -5.47 28.88
CA ILE A 219 39.99 -5.07 28.98
C ILE A 219 39.03 -6.25 28.81
N PHE A 220 39.43 -7.25 28.00
CA PHE A 220 38.66 -8.49 27.82
C PHE A 220 38.74 -9.40 29.06
N HIS A 221 39.71 -9.18 29.94
CA HIS A 221 39.98 -10.00 31.13
C HIS A 221 39.75 -9.28 32.47
N SER A 222 39.49 -7.97 32.45
CA SER A 222 39.24 -7.17 33.66
C SER A 222 37.90 -7.51 34.32
N ARG A 223 37.85 -7.44 35.67
CA ARG A 223 36.58 -7.53 36.43
C ARG A 223 35.73 -6.27 36.17
N TRP A 224 34.43 -6.45 35.94
CA TRP A 224 33.49 -5.35 35.73
C TRP A 224 33.07 -4.71 37.06
N ASN A 225 33.14 -3.39 37.16
CA ASN A 225 32.57 -2.63 38.27
C ASN A 225 31.47 -1.70 37.76
N ALA A 226 30.21 -2.12 37.92
CA ALA A 226 29.05 -1.38 37.43
C ALA A 226 28.86 -0.04 38.16
N GLN A 227 29.15 0.00 39.46
CA GLN A 227 28.99 1.19 40.29
C GLN A 227 29.97 2.30 39.86
N ILE A 228 31.25 1.97 39.69
CA ILE A 228 32.26 2.95 39.23
C ILE A 228 31.92 3.42 37.82
N TRP A 229 31.52 2.52 36.91
CA TRP A 229 31.11 2.92 35.57
C TRP A 229 29.95 3.91 35.62
N LEU A 230 28.91 3.62 36.41
CA LEU A 230 27.71 4.45 36.55
C LEU A 230 28.06 5.84 37.08
N GLU A 231 28.92 5.91 38.10
CA GLU A 231 29.43 7.18 38.63
C GLU A 231 30.18 7.99 37.57
N GLN A 232 31.05 7.35 36.78
CA GLN A 232 31.75 8.06 35.69
C GLN A 232 30.79 8.50 34.60
N PHE A 233 29.83 7.66 34.23
CA PHE A 233 28.86 7.97 33.18
C PHE A 233 27.97 9.14 33.58
N GLN A 234 27.41 9.14 34.79
CA GLN A 234 26.60 10.24 35.31
C GLN A 234 27.39 11.55 35.40
N ARG A 235 28.65 11.51 35.86
CA ARG A 235 29.53 12.68 35.92
C ARG A 235 29.81 13.28 34.55
N ILE A 236 29.85 12.49 33.48
CA ILE A 236 30.22 12.95 32.14
C ILE A 236 28.99 13.33 31.31
N ALA A 237 27.87 12.62 31.52
CA ALA A 237 26.59 12.90 30.89
C ALA A 237 26.01 14.29 31.29
N SER A 238 26.36 14.78 32.47
CA SER A 238 26.04 16.16 32.92
C SER A 238 26.83 17.23 32.17
N HIS A 239 28.04 16.91 31.68
CA HIS A 239 28.94 17.84 30.98
C HIS A 239 28.87 17.72 29.44
N HIS A 240 27.96 16.90 28.88
CA HIS A 240 27.73 16.74 27.44
C HIS A 240 28.96 16.32 26.60
N ASN A 241 29.93 15.62 27.19
CA ASN A 241 31.10 15.14 26.43
C ASN A 241 30.80 13.82 25.70
N HIS A 242 30.20 13.93 24.51
CA HIS A 242 29.76 12.79 23.70
C HIS A 242 30.87 11.78 23.40
N LYS A 243 32.11 12.24 23.16
CA LYS A 243 33.25 11.36 22.88
C LYS A 243 33.55 10.44 24.06
N ILE A 244 33.53 10.96 25.29
CA ILE A 244 33.84 10.15 26.46
C ILE A 244 32.67 9.22 26.80
N CYS A 245 31.41 9.65 26.63
CA CYS A 245 30.26 8.75 26.75
C CYS A 245 30.36 7.56 25.78
N HIS A 246 30.83 7.81 24.56
CA HIS A 246 31.10 6.76 23.58
C HIS A 246 32.17 5.78 24.05
N LEU A 247 33.31 6.27 24.57
CA LEU A 247 34.37 5.42 25.11
C LEU A 247 33.90 4.59 26.32
N LEU A 248 33.05 5.14 27.18
CA LEU A 248 32.46 4.42 28.31
C LEU A 248 31.59 3.25 27.84
N ARG A 249 30.72 3.45 26.84
CA ARG A 249 29.89 2.38 26.26
C ARG A 249 30.72 1.36 25.48
N MET A 250 31.76 1.81 24.77
CA MET A 250 32.74 0.94 24.13
C MET A 250 33.39 -0.02 25.14
N THR A 251 33.75 0.50 26.32
CA THR A 251 34.35 -0.29 27.41
C THR A 251 33.42 -1.41 27.87
N VAL A 252 32.10 -1.15 28.00
CA VAL A 252 31.09 -2.17 28.32
C VAL A 252 31.08 -3.28 27.27
N MET A 253 31.09 -2.90 25.99
CA MET A 253 31.03 -3.86 24.88
C MET A 253 32.27 -4.74 24.84
N LEU A 254 33.47 -4.15 24.99
CA LEU A 254 34.73 -4.91 25.04
C LEU A 254 34.73 -5.90 26.20
N ASN A 255 34.34 -5.47 27.40
CA ASN A 255 34.26 -6.36 28.55
C ASN A 255 33.19 -7.47 28.37
N THR A 256 32.07 -7.15 27.72
CA THR A 256 31.01 -8.12 27.36
C THR A 256 31.52 -9.17 26.38
N ILE A 257 32.28 -8.79 25.35
CA ILE A 257 32.94 -9.73 24.44
C ILE A 257 33.90 -10.65 25.23
N GLY A 258 34.69 -10.08 26.14
CA GLY A 258 35.58 -10.85 27.02
C GLY A 258 34.82 -11.88 27.87
N THR A 259 33.67 -11.47 28.42
CA THR A 259 32.77 -12.33 29.20
C THR A 259 32.22 -13.49 28.38
N ILE A 260 31.80 -13.22 27.13
CA ILE A 260 31.31 -14.25 26.20
C ILE A 260 32.42 -15.25 25.87
N CYS A 261 33.66 -14.77 25.69
CA CYS A 261 34.83 -15.61 25.41
C CYS A 261 35.19 -16.50 26.61
N GLN A 262 35.17 -15.95 27.83
CA GLN A 262 35.43 -16.68 29.07
C GLN A 262 34.30 -17.64 29.44
N ARG A 263 33.08 -17.42 28.94
CA ARG A 263 31.86 -18.18 29.26
C ARG A 263 31.51 -18.14 30.75
N SER A 264 32.04 -17.17 31.51
CA SER A 264 31.67 -16.92 32.90
C SER A 264 31.96 -15.48 33.29
N TYR A 265 31.38 -15.05 34.40
CA TYR A 265 31.72 -13.82 35.11
C TYR A 265 31.58 -14.04 36.61
N THR A 266 32.05 -13.09 37.41
CA THR A 266 31.99 -13.18 38.88
C THR A 266 31.08 -12.10 39.47
N ILE A 267 30.29 -12.48 40.47
CA ILE A 267 29.52 -11.58 41.34
C ILE A 267 29.87 -11.96 42.78
N ASN A 268 30.36 -11.02 43.59
CA ASN A 268 30.74 -11.27 45.00
C ASN A 268 31.65 -12.51 45.15
N ASP A 269 32.67 -12.60 44.30
CA ASP A 269 33.62 -13.74 44.17
C ASP A 269 32.99 -15.11 43.84
N ARG A 270 31.68 -15.15 43.55
CA ARG A 270 31.00 -16.32 43.01
C ARG A 270 31.07 -16.31 41.49
N GLU A 271 31.62 -17.37 40.91
CA GLU A 271 31.60 -17.59 39.47
C GLU A 271 30.20 -18.01 39.00
N ILE A 272 29.68 -17.32 37.98
CA ILE A 272 28.46 -17.66 37.25
C ILE A 272 28.88 -18.07 35.84
N ARG A 273 28.59 -19.33 35.47
CA ARG A 273 28.87 -19.86 34.14
C ARG A 273 27.73 -19.56 33.17
N LEU A 274 28.09 -19.13 31.97
CA LEU A 274 27.17 -18.84 30.88
C LEU A 274 27.06 -20.04 29.93
N LYS A 275 25.82 -20.35 29.51
CA LYS A 275 25.54 -21.42 28.54
C LYS A 275 25.70 -20.96 27.08
N VAL A 276 26.81 -20.27 26.79
CA VAL A 276 27.13 -19.72 25.47
C VAL A 276 27.26 -20.83 24.40
N GLY A 277 27.61 -22.06 24.80
CA GLY A 277 27.77 -23.20 23.88
C GLY A 277 26.48 -23.89 23.41
N ASN A 278 25.32 -23.57 23.97
CA ASN A 278 24.07 -24.23 23.59
C ASN A 278 23.43 -23.58 22.36
N GLN A 279 23.48 -24.28 21.21
CA GLN A 279 22.59 -24.20 20.03
C GLN A 279 21.91 -22.84 19.70
N MET A 280 22.65 -21.72 19.71
CA MET A 280 22.14 -20.47 19.14
C MET A 280 21.81 -20.70 17.67
N LYS A 281 20.55 -20.43 17.29
CA LYS A 281 20.05 -20.60 15.94
C LYS A 281 19.56 -19.28 15.39
N THR A 282 20.13 -18.88 14.26
CA THR A 282 19.80 -17.65 13.53
C THR A 282 19.20 -18.05 12.19
N ILE A 283 17.98 -17.61 11.91
CA ILE A 283 17.25 -17.90 10.68
C ILE A 283 16.98 -16.59 9.95
N ILE A 284 17.50 -16.49 8.73
CA ILE A 284 17.23 -15.37 7.84
C ILE A 284 15.98 -15.68 7.04
N TYR A 285 15.03 -14.75 7.11
CA TYR A 285 13.82 -14.72 6.31
C TYR A 285 13.88 -13.55 5.34
N ASP A 286 13.67 -13.80 4.05
CA ASP A 286 13.55 -12.77 3.01
C ASP A 286 12.14 -12.75 2.41
N HIS A 287 11.90 -11.87 1.42
CA HIS A 287 10.61 -11.81 0.75
C HIS A 287 10.18 -13.13 0.08
N ARG A 288 11.08 -14.07 -0.22
CA ARG A 288 10.78 -15.35 -0.89
C ARG A 288 10.59 -16.50 0.08
N SER A 289 11.01 -16.35 1.35
CA SER A 289 10.94 -17.40 2.35
C SER A 289 9.51 -17.91 2.56
N LYS A 290 9.33 -19.22 2.45
CA LYS A 290 8.08 -19.88 2.83
C LYS A 290 8.21 -20.47 4.22
N LEU A 291 7.27 -20.12 5.10
CA LEU A 291 7.23 -20.60 6.48
C LEU A 291 6.62 -22.02 6.59
N VAL A 292 5.62 -22.37 5.77
CA VAL A 292 4.93 -23.68 5.86
C VAL A 292 4.55 -24.23 4.48
N HIS A 293 4.70 -25.55 4.31
CA HIS A 293 4.33 -26.29 3.09
C HIS A 293 2.81 -26.55 2.97
N ALA A 294 2.34 -26.69 1.73
CA ALA A 294 0.95 -27.01 1.44
C ALA A 294 0.57 -28.43 1.90
N GLY A 295 -0.56 -28.53 2.58
CA GLY A 295 -1.11 -29.79 3.11
C GLY A 295 -1.19 -29.85 4.64
N GLU A 296 -0.44 -28.99 5.34
CA GLU A 296 -0.36 -28.96 6.82
C GLU A 296 -1.14 -27.81 7.47
N ILE A 297 -2.01 -27.11 6.73
CA ILE A 297 -2.75 -25.96 7.28
C ILE A 297 -4.25 -26.20 7.27
N PRO A 298 -4.81 -26.53 8.44
CA PRO A 298 -6.21 -26.35 8.74
C PRO A 298 -6.31 -25.53 10.02
N ILE A 299 -5.81 -24.30 10.07
CA ILE A 299 -6.21 -23.44 11.20
C ILE A 299 -7.67 -23.11 10.96
N THR A 300 -8.52 -23.89 11.59
CA THR A 300 -9.97 -23.72 11.59
C THR A 300 -10.41 -22.81 12.72
N VAL A 301 -9.59 -22.69 13.77
CA VAL A 301 -9.83 -21.88 14.97
C VAL A 301 -8.52 -21.26 15.45
N THR A 302 -8.57 -20.01 15.91
CA THR A 302 -7.42 -19.34 16.54
C THR A 302 -7.08 -20.01 17.89
N PRO A 303 -5.81 -20.05 18.32
CA PRO A 303 -5.41 -20.69 19.58
C PRO A 303 -6.05 -20.08 20.83
N TYR A 304 -6.39 -18.79 20.78
CA TYR A 304 -6.96 -18.04 21.89
C TYR A 304 -8.27 -17.37 21.48
N LYS A 305 -9.18 -17.21 22.46
CA LYS A 305 -10.45 -16.48 22.26
C LYS A 305 -10.23 -14.97 22.11
N THR A 306 -9.18 -14.46 22.71
CA THR A 306 -8.86 -13.03 22.75
C THR A 306 -7.35 -12.83 22.82
N THR A 307 -6.87 -11.71 22.27
CA THR A 307 -5.52 -11.19 22.46
C THR A 307 -5.57 -9.95 23.34
N ILE A 308 -4.77 -9.89 24.40
CA ILE A 308 -4.61 -8.69 25.24
C ILE A 308 -3.52 -7.80 24.63
N VAL A 309 -3.77 -6.50 24.50
CA VAL A 309 -2.81 -5.54 23.97
C VAL A 309 -2.57 -4.45 25.01
N GLU A 310 -1.32 -4.18 25.34
CA GLU A 310 -0.95 -3.23 26.40
C GLU A 310 0.35 -2.47 26.07
N ALA A 311 0.37 -1.16 26.31
CA ALA A 311 1.57 -0.35 26.33
C ALA A 311 2.11 -0.25 27.76
N VAL A 312 3.38 -0.63 27.94
CA VAL A 312 4.04 -0.71 29.25
C VAL A 312 5.20 0.27 29.33
N LYS A 313 5.28 1.02 30.44
CA LYS A 313 6.37 1.95 30.75
C LYS A 313 7.58 1.22 31.30
N ASP A 314 8.21 0.40 30.48
CA ASP A 314 9.30 -0.45 30.94
C ASP A 314 10.19 -0.87 29.76
N ASN A 315 11.38 -1.34 30.08
CA ASN A 315 12.32 -1.87 29.11
C ASN A 315 11.87 -3.26 28.61
N GLY A 316 12.11 -3.53 27.33
CA GLY A 316 11.69 -4.76 26.67
C GLY A 316 12.27 -6.03 27.30
N ILE A 317 13.50 -5.97 27.83
CA ILE A 317 14.14 -7.12 28.51
C ILE A 317 13.42 -7.45 29.81
N ASP A 318 13.05 -6.45 30.61
CA ASP A 318 12.38 -6.67 31.90
C ASP A 318 10.94 -7.16 31.70
N VAL A 319 10.24 -6.64 30.68
CA VAL A 319 8.94 -7.18 30.23
C VAL A 319 9.09 -8.64 29.79
N TYR A 320 10.11 -8.97 28.98
CA TYR A 320 10.38 -10.33 28.53
C TYR A 320 10.65 -11.27 29.72
N GLU A 321 11.51 -10.87 30.66
CA GLU A 321 11.84 -11.65 31.86
C GLU A 321 10.58 -11.94 32.70
N ARG A 322 9.70 -10.95 32.91
CA ARG A 322 8.43 -11.16 33.61
C ARG A 322 7.52 -12.16 32.91
N LEU A 323 7.40 -12.09 31.59
CA LEU A 323 6.57 -13.00 30.82
C LEU A 323 7.09 -14.44 30.90
N VAL A 324 8.40 -14.64 30.79
CA VAL A 324 9.04 -15.95 30.96
C VAL A 324 8.80 -16.50 32.36
N LYS A 325 8.95 -15.69 33.42
CA LYS A 325 8.64 -16.08 34.81
C LYS A 325 7.18 -16.54 34.98
N ASN A 326 6.27 -15.97 34.20
CA ASN A 326 4.85 -16.34 34.18
C ASN A 326 4.53 -17.49 33.20
N GLY A 327 5.53 -18.26 32.76
CA GLY A 327 5.36 -19.43 31.91
C GLY A 327 4.92 -19.12 30.47
N LYS A 328 5.16 -17.90 29.99
CA LYS A 328 4.90 -17.50 28.60
C LYS A 328 6.13 -17.73 27.72
N ARG A 329 5.93 -17.71 26.40
CA ARG A 329 6.98 -17.80 25.37
C ARG A 329 7.01 -16.50 24.54
N PRO A 330 7.52 -15.40 25.11
CA PRO A 330 7.60 -14.12 24.42
C PRO A 330 8.60 -14.13 23.26
N LEU A 331 8.39 -13.23 22.28
CA LEU A 331 9.36 -12.85 21.27
C LEU A 331 9.72 -11.37 21.44
N LEU A 332 11.01 -11.06 21.52
CA LEU A 332 11.49 -9.68 21.66
C LEU A 332 11.75 -9.06 20.27
N LEU A 333 11.11 -7.94 19.96
CA LEU A 333 11.42 -7.17 18.75
C LEU A 333 12.68 -6.34 18.96
N GLN A 334 13.66 -6.58 18.09
CA GLN A 334 14.83 -5.75 17.90
C GLN A 334 14.74 -4.99 16.58
N MET A 335 15.17 -3.74 16.59
CA MET A 335 15.16 -2.87 15.42
C MET A 335 16.59 -2.58 14.96
N THR A 336 16.81 -2.54 13.65
CA THR A 336 18.14 -2.24 13.10
C THR A 336 18.04 -1.48 11.78
N ASN A 337 19.16 -0.92 11.35
CA ASN A 337 19.34 -0.42 10.00
C ASN A 337 19.45 -1.60 9.01
N TRP A 338 18.57 -1.65 8.00
CA TRP A 338 18.54 -2.70 6.98
C TRP A 338 19.88 -2.92 6.27
N LYS A 339 20.72 -1.88 6.21
CA LYS A 339 21.98 -1.87 5.47
C LYS A 339 23.10 -2.63 6.17
N TYR A 340 23.04 -2.75 7.51
CA TYR A 340 24.12 -3.34 8.30
C TYR A 340 23.64 -3.91 9.65
N PRO A 341 22.81 -4.96 9.67
CA PRO A 341 22.42 -5.64 10.91
C PRO A 341 23.68 -6.12 11.66
N GLY A 342 23.78 -5.81 12.95
CA GLY A 342 24.95 -6.16 13.73
C GLY A 342 26.25 -5.43 13.37
N SER A 343 26.23 -4.32 12.61
CA SER A 343 27.40 -3.43 12.51
C SER A 343 27.39 -2.29 13.53
N GLU A 344 26.22 -2.00 14.11
CA GLU A 344 26.03 -0.87 15.04
C GLU A 344 26.71 -1.11 16.40
N TYR A 345 27.26 -2.29 16.71
CA TYR A 345 28.16 -2.41 17.87
C TYR A 345 29.38 -1.48 17.77
N GLN A 346 29.73 -1.03 16.56
CA GLN A 346 30.81 -0.07 16.31
C GLN A 346 30.36 1.38 16.53
N SER A 347 29.07 1.67 16.43
CA SER A 347 28.52 2.90 16.99
C SER A 347 28.43 2.75 18.51
N ASN A 348 28.54 3.87 19.23
CA ASN A 348 28.55 3.86 20.70
C ASN A 348 27.29 4.57 21.24
N ASN A 349 26.18 4.43 20.52
CA ASN A 349 24.93 5.12 20.80
C ASN A 349 24.08 4.35 21.82
N ALA A 350 23.15 5.05 22.50
CA ALA A 350 22.14 4.39 23.34
C ALA A 350 20.94 3.96 22.49
N ILE A 351 21.19 3.19 21.43
CA ILE A 351 20.14 2.64 20.57
C ILE A 351 19.87 1.20 21.00
N GLN A 352 18.61 0.75 20.86
CA GLN A 352 18.11 -0.54 21.32
C GLN A 352 19.02 -1.72 20.96
N GLU A 353 19.57 -1.76 19.72
CA GLU A 353 20.41 -2.87 19.23
C GLU A 353 21.72 -2.98 20.00
N GLU A 354 22.41 -1.85 20.18
CA GLU A 354 23.67 -1.82 20.89
C GLU A 354 23.49 -2.13 22.38
N CYS A 355 22.39 -1.68 22.99
CA CYS A 355 22.07 -2.02 24.37
C CYS A 355 21.94 -3.55 24.51
N LEU A 356 21.21 -4.20 23.61
CA LEU A 356 21.07 -5.66 23.66
C LEU A 356 22.42 -6.36 23.46
N PHE A 357 23.30 -5.88 22.58
CA PHE A 357 24.67 -6.41 22.42
C PHE A 357 25.53 -6.23 23.67
N ARG A 358 25.43 -5.08 24.35
CA ARG A 358 26.13 -4.83 25.62
C ARG A 358 25.58 -5.67 26.77
N GLN A 359 24.36 -6.20 26.65
CA GLN A 359 23.68 -6.92 27.74
C GLN A 359 23.69 -8.44 27.60
N SER A 360 24.06 -8.96 26.43
CA SER A 360 23.83 -10.36 26.06
C SER A 360 24.89 -10.91 25.13
N ASP A 361 24.78 -12.19 24.79
CA ASP A 361 25.58 -12.83 23.75
C ASP A 361 25.02 -12.65 22.33
N TYR A 362 23.98 -11.83 22.16
CA TYR A 362 23.25 -11.65 20.90
C TYR A 362 24.15 -11.22 19.73
N ILE A 363 25.25 -10.51 20.00
CA ILE A 363 26.22 -10.10 18.99
C ILE A 363 26.76 -11.29 18.17
N ARG A 364 26.83 -12.49 18.77
CA ARG A 364 27.23 -13.72 18.07
C ARG A 364 26.29 -14.06 16.93
N SER A 365 25.00 -13.76 17.06
CA SER A 365 24.02 -14.03 16.01
C SER A 365 24.31 -13.24 14.74
N LEU A 366 24.58 -11.93 14.89
CA LEU A 366 24.62 -10.98 13.78
C LEU A 366 26.04 -10.65 13.28
N ASN A 367 27.06 -10.80 14.12
CA ASN A 367 28.43 -10.46 13.78
C ASN A 367 29.29 -11.72 13.56
N VAL A 368 29.60 -11.99 12.29
CA VAL A 368 30.44 -13.11 11.84
C VAL A 368 31.93 -12.93 12.17
N ASP A 369 32.41 -11.71 12.45
CA ASP A 369 33.82 -11.47 12.77
C ASP A 369 34.21 -12.15 14.10
N LEU A 370 33.25 -12.29 15.01
CA LEU A 370 33.42 -12.99 16.28
C LEU A 370 33.51 -14.52 16.12
N ASP A 371 33.14 -15.09 14.97
CA ASP A 371 33.24 -16.53 14.73
C ASP A 371 34.69 -17.04 14.74
N ARG A 372 35.66 -16.16 14.49
CA ARG A 372 37.09 -16.48 14.55
C ARG A 372 37.58 -16.68 15.99
N VAL A 373 36.85 -16.09 16.92
CA VAL A 373 37.18 -16.03 18.34
C VAL A 373 36.50 -17.17 19.11
N HIS A 374 35.38 -17.67 18.59
CA HIS A 374 34.59 -18.70 19.24
C HIS A 374 34.89 -20.10 18.68
N GLN A 375 35.17 -21.07 19.56
CA GLN A 375 35.35 -22.48 19.18
C GLN A 375 34.05 -23.11 18.63
N GLU A 376 32.89 -22.58 19.00
CA GLU A 376 31.56 -23.07 18.59
C GLU A 376 30.79 -21.95 17.86
N ARG A 377 30.51 -22.18 16.57
CA ARG A 377 29.82 -21.21 15.72
C ARG A 377 28.29 -21.30 15.88
N PRO A 378 27.59 -20.16 15.89
CA PRO A 378 26.12 -20.15 15.80
C PRO A 378 25.63 -20.85 14.54
N ASN A 379 24.50 -21.57 14.63
CA ASN A 379 23.87 -22.18 13.47
C ASN A 379 23.08 -21.12 12.70
N ARG A 380 23.68 -20.60 11.61
CA ARG A 380 23.06 -19.58 10.76
C ARG A 380 22.52 -20.22 9.48
N VAL A 381 21.22 -20.09 9.26
CA VAL A 381 20.52 -20.67 8.13
C VAL A 381 19.63 -19.65 7.42
N HIS A 382 19.39 -19.86 6.14
CA HIS A 382 18.41 -19.13 5.33
C HIS A 382 17.17 -19.99 5.11
N CYS A 383 15.98 -19.40 5.27
CA CYS A 383 14.73 -20.06 4.95
C CYS A 383 14.41 -19.87 3.46
N SER A 384 14.42 -20.95 2.69
CA SER A 384 14.22 -20.91 1.25
C SER A 384 12.75 -20.75 0.84
N ALA A 385 12.53 -20.55 -0.46
CA ALA A 385 11.20 -20.55 -1.08
C ALA A 385 10.50 -21.91 -1.06
N ASP A 386 11.17 -22.98 -0.60
CA ASP A 386 10.60 -24.31 -0.43
C ASP A 386 10.59 -24.71 1.05
N CYS A 387 10.51 -23.75 1.98
CA CYS A 387 10.50 -23.98 3.43
C CYS A 387 11.72 -24.75 3.99
N ARG A 388 12.81 -24.87 3.22
CA ARG A 388 14.03 -25.57 3.66
C ARG A 388 14.96 -24.59 4.35
N LEU A 389 15.60 -25.06 5.42
CA LEU A 389 16.66 -24.31 6.10
C LEU A 389 18.01 -24.68 5.47
N ASN A 390 18.56 -23.77 4.69
CA ASN A 390 19.85 -23.94 4.03
C ASN A 390 20.94 -23.30 4.89
N SER A 391 22.05 -23.98 5.09
CA SER A 391 23.20 -23.40 5.79
C SER A 391 23.76 -22.22 5.00
N LEU A 392 24.08 -21.12 5.68
CA LEU A 392 24.69 -19.96 5.04
C LEU A 392 26.19 -20.23 4.83
N SER A 393 26.60 -20.37 3.58
CA SER A 393 28.00 -20.66 3.19
C SER A 393 28.90 -19.43 3.17
N ASP A 394 28.34 -18.22 2.97
CA ASP A 394 29.11 -16.98 2.79
C ASP A 394 28.79 -15.91 3.86
N GLN A 395 29.84 -15.30 4.40
CA GLN A 395 29.77 -14.23 5.40
C GLN A 395 29.02 -12.97 4.93
N LYS A 396 28.91 -12.76 3.61
CA LYS A 396 28.30 -11.57 3.03
C LYS A 396 26.77 -11.53 3.10
N ASP A 397 26.13 -12.68 3.31
CA ASP A 397 24.67 -12.81 3.24
C ASP A 397 23.95 -12.32 4.51
N LEU A 398 24.66 -12.19 5.64
CA LEU A 398 24.09 -11.60 6.85
C LEU A 398 24.00 -10.07 6.79
N HIS A 399 24.75 -9.41 5.91
CA HIS A 399 24.94 -7.96 5.97
C HIS A 399 23.74 -7.14 5.45
N ARG A 400 22.68 -7.77 4.96
CA ARG A 400 21.52 -7.03 4.45
C ARG A 400 20.23 -7.75 4.79
N ILE A 401 19.37 -7.08 5.56
CA ILE A 401 17.99 -7.51 5.72
C ILE A 401 17.24 -7.09 4.46
N ASP A 402 16.59 -8.06 3.80
CA ASP A 402 15.68 -7.79 2.69
C ASP A 402 14.58 -6.78 3.10
N GLU A 403 14.05 -6.00 2.17
CA GLU A 403 13.06 -4.96 2.51
C GLU A 403 11.87 -5.51 3.29
N PHE A 404 11.42 -6.74 3.00
CA PHE A 404 10.33 -7.38 3.75
C PHE A 404 10.82 -8.57 4.59
N GLY A 405 12.13 -8.74 4.71
CA GLY A 405 12.76 -9.79 5.49
C GLY A 405 12.82 -9.48 6.99
N ALA A 406 13.24 -10.49 7.74
CA ALA A 406 13.56 -10.41 9.16
C ALA A 406 14.61 -11.47 9.53
N ILE A 407 15.35 -11.25 10.61
CA ILE A 407 16.27 -12.23 11.19
C ILE A 407 15.66 -12.71 12.49
N TYR A 408 15.38 -14.00 12.60
CA TYR A 408 14.92 -14.63 13.83
C TYR A 408 16.09 -15.32 14.53
N THR A 409 16.31 -15.02 15.80
CA THR A 409 17.37 -15.64 16.61
C THR A 409 16.77 -16.25 17.87
N SER A 410 17.14 -17.49 18.15
CA SER A 410 16.79 -18.20 19.38
C SER A 410 18.05 -18.66 20.11
N GLY A 411 17.95 -18.81 21.43
CA GLY A 411 19.08 -19.24 22.27
C GLY A 411 19.96 -18.09 22.78
N VAL A 412 19.48 -16.84 22.74
CA VAL A 412 20.22 -15.69 23.28
C VAL A 412 20.22 -15.75 24.80
N THR A 413 21.34 -15.40 25.43
CA THR A 413 21.48 -15.28 26.88
C THR A 413 21.75 -13.85 27.28
N ILE A 414 20.85 -13.25 28.06
CA ILE A 414 21.00 -11.92 28.64
C ILE A 414 21.56 -12.06 30.06
N PHE A 415 22.70 -11.42 30.32
CA PHE A 415 23.44 -11.58 31.57
C PHE A 415 23.86 -10.26 32.23
N ARG A 416 23.47 -9.11 31.67
CA ARG A 416 23.61 -7.79 32.32
C ARG A 416 22.30 -7.01 32.32
N ARG A 417 22.16 -6.13 33.30
CA ARG A 417 21.11 -5.12 33.41
C ARG A 417 21.39 -3.92 32.50
N GLY A 418 20.48 -2.94 32.45
CA GLY A 418 20.59 -1.79 31.55
C GLY A 418 21.60 -0.73 31.96
N GLU A 419 21.71 0.29 31.12
CA GLU A 419 22.63 1.41 31.29
C GLU A 419 22.41 2.15 32.62
N GLU A 420 21.15 2.22 33.07
CA GLU A 420 20.71 2.81 34.33
C GLU A 420 21.32 2.15 35.58
N THR A 421 21.77 0.90 35.45
CA THR A 421 22.45 0.15 36.52
C THR A 421 23.96 0.05 36.33
N GLY A 422 24.51 0.73 35.32
CA GLY A 422 25.91 0.57 34.91
C GLY A 422 26.23 -0.79 34.33
N TYR A 423 25.25 -1.44 33.67
CA TYR A 423 25.40 -2.76 33.07
C TYR A 423 25.81 -3.84 34.08
N ALA A 424 25.24 -3.80 35.28
CA ALA A 424 25.49 -4.77 36.34
C ALA A 424 25.20 -6.20 35.89
N TYR A 425 26.07 -7.14 36.25
CA TYR A 425 25.85 -8.56 35.98
C TYR A 425 24.63 -9.09 36.73
N MET A 426 23.93 -10.04 36.13
CA MET A 426 22.76 -10.68 36.72
C MET A 426 23.17 -11.92 37.52
N GLU A 427 22.63 -12.13 38.72
CA GLU A 427 22.85 -13.39 39.44
C GLU A 427 22.22 -14.60 38.72
N LYS A 428 21.14 -14.35 37.98
CA LYS A 428 20.42 -15.34 37.19
C LYS A 428 20.23 -14.78 35.77
N PRO A 429 21.10 -15.15 34.81
CA PRO A 429 20.90 -14.80 33.41
C PRO A 429 19.54 -15.26 32.88
N VAL A 430 18.97 -14.49 31.95
CA VAL A 430 17.80 -14.91 31.19
C VAL A 430 18.29 -15.71 29.99
N GLU A 431 18.13 -17.02 30.05
CA GLU A 431 18.53 -17.95 28.99
C GLU A 431 17.41 -18.15 27.95
N ASN A 432 17.79 -18.64 26.76
CA ASN A 432 16.87 -18.99 25.66
C ASN A 432 15.94 -17.83 25.22
N VAL A 433 16.47 -16.61 25.25
CA VAL A 433 15.78 -15.44 24.72
C VAL A 433 15.64 -15.58 23.21
N CYS A 434 14.43 -15.32 22.71
CA CYS A 434 14.10 -15.29 21.30
C CYS A 434 13.93 -13.84 20.85
N VAL A 435 14.64 -13.47 19.78
CA VAL A 435 14.72 -12.11 19.25
C VAL A 435 14.34 -12.14 17.78
N ILE A 436 13.52 -11.20 17.33
CA ILE A 436 13.27 -10.95 15.91
C ILE A 436 13.76 -9.57 15.53
N THR A 437 14.57 -9.52 14.48
CA THR A 437 15.15 -8.28 13.96
C THR A 437 14.53 -7.92 12.63
N ALA A 438 13.94 -6.73 12.58
CA ALA A 438 13.34 -6.15 11.38
C ALA A 438 13.75 -4.68 11.25
N SER A 439 13.76 -4.17 10.01
CA SER A 439 14.12 -2.78 9.75
C SER A 439 12.91 -1.93 9.39
N ALA A 440 12.78 -0.77 10.02
CA ALA A 440 11.85 0.29 9.61
C ALA A 440 12.41 1.08 8.42
N TYR A 441 11.55 1.84 7.73
CA TYR A 441 12.04 2.79 6.73
C TYR A 441 12.78 3.94 7.40
N ASP A 442 13.94 4.31 6.85
CA ASP A 442 14.79 5.39 7.34
C ASP A 442 14.33 6.74 6.79
N LYS A 443 13.90 7.64 7.68
CA LYS A 443 13.47 9.02 7.41
C LYS A 443 12.64 9.18 6.13
N PRO A 444 11.49 8.47 6.02
CA PRO A 444 10.64 8.57 4.84
C PRO A 444 10.07 9.99 4.71
N SER A 445 9.99 10.51 3.49
CA SER A 445 9.30 11.77 3.24
C SER A 445 7.82 11.65 3.61
N LEU A 446 7.29 12.66 4.32
CA LEU A 446 5.91 12.65 4.80
C LEU A 446 4.98 13.46 3.88
N VAL A 447 3.71 13.07 3.84
CA VAL A 447 2.62 13.80 3.17
C VAL A 447 1.51 14.00 4.19
N ASN A 448 1.22 15.25 4.54
CA ASN A 448 0.24 15.61 5.59
C ASN A 448 0.49 14.85 6.91
N ASP A 449 1.74 14.86 7.40
CA ASP A 449 2.18 14.15 8.61
C ASP A 449 1.99 12.62 8.59
N MET A 450 1.77 12.04 7.40
CA MET A 450 1.56 10.62 7.18
C MET A 450 2.63 10.05 6.24
N LEU A 451 2.79 8.72 6.30
CA LEU A 451 3.62 8.01 5.33
C LEU A 451 2.91 8.01 3.98
N PRO A 452 3.61 8.27 2.86
CA PRO A 452 3.10 8.03 1.53
C PRO A 452 2.61 6.58 1.40
N THR A 453 1.56 6.35 0.61
CA THR A 453 0.89 5.03 0.48
C THR A 453 1.87 3.88 0.29
N LYS A 454 2.90 4.06 -0.55
CA LYS A 454 3.95 3.05 -0.77
C LYS A 454 4.63 2.62 0.53
N TYR A 455 5.10 3.58 1.33
CA TYR A 455 5.78 3.31 2.61
C TYR A 455 4.80 2.79 3.66
N ALA A 456 3.56 3.30 3.69
CA ALA A 456 2.53 2.81 4.61
C ALA A 456 2.22 1.32 4.39
N VAL A 457 2.00 0.92 3.13
CA VAL A 457 1.75 -0.49 2.76
C VAL A 457 2.98 -1.35 3.05
N GLY A 458 4.18 -0.85 2.76
CA GLY A 458 5.43 -1.54 3.07
C GLY A 458 5.66 -1.75 4.56
N THR A 459 5.42 -0.72 5.38
CA THR A 459 5.51 -0.79 6.84
C THR A 459 4.50 -1.78 7.40
N ARG A 460 3.25 -1.75 6.93
CA ARG A 460 2.24 -2.73 7.32
C ARG A 460 2.68 -4.17 7.00
N LYS A 461 3.27 -4.40 5.81
CA LYS A 461 3.80 -5.71 5.40
C LYS A 461 4.94 -6.17 6.33
N LYS A 462 5.85 -5.26 6.71
CA LYS A 462 6.92 -5.57 7.68
C LYS A 462 6.37 -5.98 9.04
N ILE A 463 5.39 -5.25 9.58
CA ILE A 463 4.72 -5.58 10.86
C ILE A 463 4.03 -6.96 10.76
N GLU A 464 3.32 -7.21 9.66
CA GLU A 464 2.66 -8.49 9.43
C GLU A 464 3.65 -9.66 9.35
N ASN A 465 4.80 -9.47 8.72
CA ASN A 465 5.84 -10.52 8.64
C ASN A 465 6.42 -10.84 10.02
N ILE A 466 6.60 -9.84 10.90
CA ILE A 466 7.03 -10.06 12.30
C ILE A 466 6.04 -10.99 13.01
N PHE A 467 4.74 -10.71 12.89
CA PHE A 467 3.70 -11.51 13.54
C PHE A 467 3.62 -12.92 12.92
N ALA A 468 3.73 -13.04 11.60
CA ALA A 468 3.72 -14.34 10.92
C ALA A 468 4.87 -15.25 11.34
N ILE A 469 6.09 -14.70 11.39
CA ILE A 469 7.30 -15.41 11.84
C ILE A 469 7.16 -15.78 13.31
N ALA A 470 6.69 -14.87 14.17
CA ALA A 470 6.49 -15.14 15.59
C ALA A 470 5.52 -16.32 15.82
N TYR A 471 4.40 -16.32 15.10
CA TYR A 471 3.41 -17.37 15.20
C TYR A 471 3.95 -18.71 14.65
N HIS A 472 4.70 -18.67 13.55
CA HIS A 472 5.37 -19.84 12.98
C HIS A 472 6.30 -20.51 14.00
N HIS A 473 7.09 -19.73 14.74
CA HIS A 473 7.95 -20.18 15.83
C HIS A 473 7.21 -20.48 17.16
N LYS A 474 5.88 -20.50 17.15
CA LYS A 474 5.02 -20.90 18.28
C LYS A 474 5.14 -19.99 19.51
N HIS A 475 5.50 -18.73 19.32
CA HIS A 475 5.39 -17.72 20.37
C HIS A 475 3.93 -17.44 20.72
N ASP A 476 3.65 -17.23 22.00
CA ASP A 476 2.32 -16.88 22.49
C ASP A 476 2.22 -15.43 22.97
N CYS A 477 3.34 -14.73 23.11
CA CYS A 477 3.41 -13.33 23.50
C CYS A 477 4.38 -12.56 22.59
N LEU A 478 4.10 -11.30 22.31
CA LEU A 478 5.01 -10.40 21.61
C LEU A 478 5.44 -9.26 22.54
N VAL A 479 6.73 -8.95 22.59
CA VAL A 479 7.29 -7.76 23.25
C VAL A 479 7.82 -6.84 22.15
N LEU A 480 7.01 -5.86 21.77
CA LEU A 480 7.25 -4.91 20.69
C LEU A 480 7.78 -3.58 21.23
N SER A 481 8.32 -2.75 20.35
CA SER A 481 8.79 -1.38 20.63
C SER A 481 8.11 -0.38 19.69
N SER A 482 8.50 0.91 19.76
CA SER A 482 7.92 2.01 18.99
C SER A 482 8.23 2.02 17.49
N PHE A 483 8.66 0.88 16.92
CA PHE A 483 9.00 0.69 15.50
C PHE A 483 9.83 1.85 14.87
N ALA A 484 10.83 2.34 15.61
CA ALA A 484 11.77 3.39 15.21
C ALA A 484 11.13 4.74 14.87
N CYS A 485 9.98 5.07 15.49
CA CYS A 485 9.36 6.40 15.38
C CYS A 485 10.31 7.53 15.80
N GLU A 486 11.21 7.27 16.76
CA GLU A 486 12.08 8.30 17.35
C GLU A 486 13.38 8.49 16.57
N ILE A 487 14.02 7.40 16.15
CA ILE A 487 15.35 7.42 15.49
C ILE A 487 15.22 7.66 13.99
N ASN A 488 14.21 7.05 13.36
CA ASN A 488 14.03 7.08 11.91
C ASN A 488 12.92 8.06 11.47
N GLU A 489 12.44 8.92 12.38
CA GLU A 489 11.45 9.99 12.11
C GLU A 489 10.16 9.48 11.44
N ASN A 490 9.72 8.26 11.78
CA ASN A 490 8.45 7.73 11.29
C ASN A 490 7.27 8.39 12.03
N PRO A 491 6.15 8.70 11.35
CA PRO A 491 5.02 9.41 11.94
C PRO A 491 4.25 8.50 12.91
N ILE A 492 4.42 8.75 14.20
CA ILE A 492 3.97 7.84 15.26
C ILE A 492 2.47 7.54 15.25
N ASP A 493 1.62 8.56 15.05
CA ASP A 493 0.17 8.39 15.01
C ASP A 493 -0.25 7.46 13.84
N HIS A 494 0.48 7.50 12.72
CA HIS A 494 0.26 6.61 11.59
C HIS A 494 0.76 5.19 11.87
N ILE A 495 1.96 5.05 12.46
CA ILE A 495 2.54 3.74 12.82
C ILE A 495 1.61 2.98 13.77
N VAL A 496 1.05 3.66 14.78
CA VAL A 496 0.07 3.07 15.69
C VAL A 496 -1.17 2.58 14.95
N GLN A 497 -1.69 3.34 13.97
CA GLN A 497 -2.81 2.89 13.14
C GLN A 497 -2.46 1.66 12.28
N LEU A 498 -1.23 1.59 11.75
CA LEU A 498 -0.76 0.42 11.01
C LEU A 498 -0.63 -0.81 11.92
N PHE A 499 -0.10 -0.67 13.14
CA PHE A 499 -0.09 -1.74 14.14
C PHE A 499 -1.50 -2.20 14.50
N SER A 500 -2.43 -1.27 14.74
CA SER A 500 -3.85 -1.58 15.01
C SER A 500 -4.42 -2.48 13.91
N SER A 501 -4.18 -2.14 12.65
CA SER A 501 -4.67 -2.93 11.51
C SER A 501 -4.11 -4.37 11.48
N VAL A 502 -2.85 -4.56 11.87
CA VAL A 502 -2.25 -5.91 11.93
C VAL A 502 -2.74 -6.65 13.17
N ILE A 503 -2.82 -5.98 14.32
CA ILE A 503 -3.35 -6.57 15.57
C ILE A 503 -4.77 -7.11 15.37
N GLU A 504 -5.66 -6.34 14.73
CA GLU A 504 -7.03 -6.79 14.40
C GLU A 504 -7.03 -8.07 13.54
N GLN A 505 -6.11 -8.16 12.57
CA GLN A 505 -5.94 -9.36 11.73
C GLN A 505 -5.42 -10.57 12.53
N TYR A 506 -4.72 -10.35 13.63
CA TYR A 506 -4.12 -11.39 14.47
C TYR A 506 -4.84 -11.59 15.82
N GLY A 507 -6.08 -11.12 15.93
CA GLY A 507 -6.94 -11.38 17.07
C GLY A 507 -7.05 -12.88 17.36
N GLY A 508 -6.67 -13.31 18.56
CA GLY A 508 -6.67 -14.71 18.99
C GLY A 508 -5.42 -15.54 18.64
N PHE A 509 -4.43 -15.01 17.91
CA PHE A 509 -3.19 -15.74 17.58
C PHE A 509 -2.14 -15.70 18.69
N PHE A 510 -2.18 -14.67 19.51
CA PHE A 510 -1.29 -14.47 20.66
C PHE A 510 -2.13 -14.30 21.93
N LYS A 511 -1.61 -14.70 23.08
CA LYS A 511 -2.22 -14.39 24.38
C LYS A 511 -2.13 -12.90 24.66
N SER A 512 -0.95 -12.32 24.41
CA SER A 512 -0.71 -10.90 24.65
C SER A 512 0.32 -10.27 23.70
N ILE A 513 0.15 -8.99 23.43
CA ILE A 513 1.06 -8.14 22.67
C ILE A 513 1.36 -6.92 23.55
N LEU A 514 2.62 -6.79 23.98
CA LEU A 514 3.04 -5.71 24.86
C LEU A 514 3.98 -4.77 24.13
N PHE A 515 3.69 -3.48 24.14
CA PHE A 515 4.58 -2.43 23.65
C PHE A 515 5.42 -1.89 24.81
N ALA A 516 6.67 -2.34 24.90
CA ALA A 516 7.63 -1.88 25.91
C ALA A 516 8.23 -0.54 25.48
N ILE A 517 7.80 0.54 26.13
CA ILE A 517 8.21 1.91 25.84
C ILE A 517 8.80 2.48 27.14
N PRO A 518 10.14 2.48 27.30
CA PRO A 518 10.78 2.92 28.53
C PRO A 518 10.44 4.39 28.85
N ASP A 519 10.22 4.67 30.14
CA ASP A 519 10.04 6.03 30.66
C ASP A 519 11.43 6.59 30.93
N ASP A 520 11.96 7.44 30.05
CA ASP A 520 13.28 8.03 30.28
C ASP A 520 13.14 9.12 31.36
N HIS A 521 13.78 8.92 32.52
CA HIS A 521 13.69 9.81 33.67
C HIS A 521 14.32 11.20 33.43
N ASP A 522 15.02 11.40 32.30
CA ASP A 522 15.51 12.71 31.84
C ASP A 522 14.47 13.45 30.97
N LEU A 523 13.26 13.62 31.52
CA LEU A 523 12.10 14.27 30.90
C LEU A 523 12.30 15.74 30.46
N ASN A 524 13.48 16.32 30.73
CA ASN A 524 13.86 17.66 30.25
C ASN A 524 14.61 17.66 28.91
N ARG A 525 15.04 16.50 28.38
CA ARG A 525 15.82 16.42 27.13
C ARG A 525 14.99 16.02 25.90
N HIS A 526 13.86 15.32 26.05
CA HIS A 526 13.06 14.84 24.91
C HIS A 526 11.53 14.81 25.18
N PRO A 527 10.79 15.90 24.92
CA PRO A 527 9.32 15.93 25.02
C PRO A 527 8.57 14.91 24.13
N ASN A 528 9.28 14.24 23.20
CA ASN A 528 8.73 13.28 22.25
C ASN A 528 8.42 11.90 22.85
N LEU A 529 9.16 11.41 23.86
CA LEU A 529 8.96 10.06 24.45
C LEU A 529 7.64 9.92 25.23
N LYS A 530 7.24 10.96 25.97
CA LYS A 530 5.95 11.01 26.66
C LYS A 530 4.78 10.97 25.68
N ARG A 531 4.95 11.59 24.50
CA ARG A 531 4.00 11.47 23.39
C ARG A 531 4.00 10.04 22.85
N THR A 532 5.17 9.39 22.72
CA THR A 532 5.28 8.01 22.26
C THR A 532 4.43 7.04 23.06
N TYR A 533 4.67 6.97 24.37
CA TYR A 533 3.91 6.09 25.25
C TYR A 533 2.39 6.33 25.15
N ARG A 534 1.96 7.59 25.30
CA ARG A 534 0.54 7.96 25.24
C ARG A 534 -0.13 7.61 23.91
N THR A 535 0.60 7.70 22.81
CA THR A 535 0.05 7.34 21.49
C THR A 535 -0.11 5.83 21.35
N PHE A 536 0.86 5.02 21.84
CA PHE A 536 0.74 3.56 21.83
C PHE A 536 -0.27 3.03 22.84
N GLN A 537 -0.51 3.70 23.97
CA GLN A 537 -1.60 3.39 24.90
C GLN A 537 -2.98 3.39 24.23
N LYS A 538 -3.15 4.08 23.09
CA LYS A 538 -4.41 4.03 22.32
C LYS A 538 -4.72 2.62 21.78
N LEU A 539 -3.75 1.72 21.77
CA LEU A 539 -3.91 0.31 21.39
C LEU A 539 -4.34 -0.58 22.55
N ASP A 540 -4.33 -0.06 23.79
CA ASP A 540 -4.65 -0.84 24.98
C ASP A 540 -6.07 -1.41 24.90
N GLY A 541 -6.22 -2.70 25.16
CA GLY A 541 -7.52 -3.34 25.13
C GLY A 541 -7.47 -4.83 24.85
N THR A 542 -8.63 -5.39 24.56
CA THR A 542 -8.81 -6.79 24.23
C THR A 542 -9.36 -6.93 22.83
N VAL A 543 -8.68 -7.72 22.00
CA VAL A 543 -9.07 -8.00 20.62
C VAL A 543 -9.61 -9.41 20.53
N ASN A 544 -10.87 -9.55 20.09
CA ASN A 544 -11.52 -10.85 19.96
C ASN A 544 -10.90 -11.69 18.84
N SER A 545 -10.96 -13.01 18.99
CA SER A 545 -10.58 -13.95 17.95
C SER A 545 -11.37 -13.70 16.67
N ILE A 546 -10.67 -13.71 15.55
CA ILE A 546 -11.30 -13.60 14.23
C ILE A 546 -11.90 -14.93 13.78
N THR A 547 -13.06 -14.87 13.12
CA THR A 547 -13.65 -16.03 12.44
C THR A 547 -12.95 -16.21 11.11
N LEU A 548 -12.24 -17.32 10.94
CA LEU A 548 -11.48 -17.62 9.72
C LEU A 548 -12.46 -17.95 8.57
N MET A 549 -12.39 -17.18 7.48
CA MET A 549 -13.25 -17.35 6.31
C MET A 549 -12.63 -18.31 5.28
N LYS A 550 -13.48 -19.15 4.67
CA LYS A 550 -13.12 -20.07 3.56
C LYS A 550 -13.37 -19.47 2.16
N ARG A 551 -13.23 -18.15 1.95
CA ARG A 551 -13.36 -17.55 0.60
C ARG A 551 -11.99 -17.21 0.03
N ALA A 552 -11.84 -17.27 -1.29
CA ALA A 552 -10.63 -16.80 -1.97
C ALA A 552 -10.33 -15.33 -1.57
N ASN A 553 -9.06 -14.99 -1.35
CA ASN A 553 -8.59 -13.68 -0.87
C ASN A 553 -9.11 -13.22 0.52
N THR A 554 -9.78 -14.08 1.31
CA THR A 554 -10.32 -13.75 2.66
C THR A 554 -9.58 -14.38 3.84
N ILE A 555 -8.39 -14.99 3.65
CA ILE A 555 -7.69 -15.56 4.80
C ILE A 555 -7.12 -14.44 5.67
N PHE A 556 -7.77 -14.25 6.81
CA PHE A 556 -7.33 -13.42 7.91
C PHE A 556 -6.29 -14.18 8.75
N GLY A 557 -5.47 -13.44 9.50
CA GLY A 557 -4.37 -14.02 10.28
C GLY A 557 -3.04 -14.07 9.52
N PRO A 558 -2.09 -14.93 9.93
CA PRO A 558 -0.70 -14.89 9.45
C PRO A 558 -0.45 -15.25 7.99
N TYR A 559 -1.51 -15.55 7.23
CA TYR A 559 -1.42 -16.35 6.02
C TYR A 559 -2.15 -15.65 4.87
N ARG A 560 -1.38 -15.08 3.93
CA ARG A 560 -1.94 -14.52 2.69
C ARG A 560 -1.97 -15.61 1.61
N ILE A 561 -3.15 -15.90 1.06
CA ILE A 561 -3.26 -16.68 -0.19
C ILE A 561 -3.08 -15.75 -1.39
N LEU A 562 -2.22 -16.14 -2.34
CA LEU A 562 -2.13 -15.52 -3.66
C LEU A 562 -3.33 -15.93 -4.54
N SER A 563 -3.78 -15.03 -5.40
CA SER A 563 -5.02 -15.12 -6.19
C SER A 563 -5.04 -16.18 -7.31
N ASP A 564 -4.19 -17.20 -7.28
CA ASP A 564 -3.95 -18.09 -8.42
C ASP A 564 -4.89 -19.31 -8.50
N ASN A 565 -6.06 -19.31 -7.83
CA ASN A 565 -7.11 -20.36 -7.84
C ASN A 565 -6.64 -21.82 -7.57
N LYS A 566 -5.33 -22.05 -7.49
CA LYS A 566 -4.70 -23.21 -6.89
C LYS A 566 -4.66 -22.89 -5.42
N MET A 567 -5.31 -23.72 -4.61
CA MET A 567 -5.19 -23.63 -3.16
C MET A 567 -3.71 -23.69 -2.77
N THR A 568 -3.06 -22.54 -2.63
CA THR A 568 -1.71 -22.48 -2.10
C THR A 568 -1.87 -22.37 -0.59
N ASN A 569 -2.00 -23.55 0.03
CA ASN A 569 -1.86 -23.76 1.48
C ASN A 569 -0.42 -23.45 1.94
N HIS A 570 0.25 -22.45 1.37
CA HIS A 570 1.61 -22.07 1.68
C HIS A 570 1.59 -20.80 2.51
N ILE A 571 2.26 -20.84 3.66
CA ILE A 571 2.45 -19.66 4.49
C ILE A 571 3.72 -19.01 3.97
N CYS A 572 3.58 -17.93 3.23
CA CYS A 572 4.73 -17.23 2.66
C CYS A 572 4.89 -15.88 3.34
N ILE A 573 6.13 -15.49 3.59
CA ILE A 573 6.46 -14.08 3.49
C ILE A 573 6.22 -13.77 2.02
N CYS A 574 5.18 -12.99 1.71
CA CYS A 574 4.69 -12.87 0.34
C CYS A 574 5.81 -12.37 -0.60
N ASP A 575 6.12 -13.16 -1.63
CA ASP A 575 7.18 -12.94 -2.63
C ASP A 575 6.93 -11.76 -3.54
N LEU A 576 5.65 -11.45 -3.79
CA LEU A 576 5.29 -10.29 -4.59
C LEU A 576 5.49 -8.97 -3.83
N PRO A 577 6.14 -7.96 -4.44
CA PRO A 577 6.21 -6.62 -3.87
C PRO A 577 4.81 -6.07 -3.62
N PRO A 578 4.59 -5.29 -2.56
CA PRO A 578 3.30 -4.69 -2.30
C PRO A 578 2.92 -3.72 -3.44
N CYS A 579 1.65 -3.73 -3.85
CA CYS A 579 1.10 -2.73 -4.73
C CYS A 579 1.23 -1.35 -4.07
N GLN A 580 1.83 -0.39 -4.79
CA GLN A 580 2.00 0.98 -4.30
C GLN A 580 0.68 1.70 -3.97
N PHE A 581 -0.43 1.23 -4.53
CA PHE A 581 -1.77 1.76 -4.28
C PHE A 581 -2.53 1.01 -3.17
N GLY A 582 -1.98 -0.08 -2.64
CA GLY A 582 -2.55 -0.84 -1.53
C GLY A 582 -4.04 -1.15 -1.69
N GLY A 583 -4.81 -0.85 -0.65
CA GLY A 583 -6.27 -0.99 -0.59
C GLY A 583 -7.06 -0.08 -1.53
N LYS A 584 -6.39 0.80 -2.29
CA LYS A 584 -6.96 1.70 -3.30
C LYS A 584 -6.59 1.31 -4.73
N CYS A 585 -5.91 0.18 -4.93
CA CYS A 585 -5.55 -0.27 -6.28
C CYS A 585 -6.81 -0.53 -7.13
N ASN A 586 -6.84 -0.03 -8.37
CA ASN A 586 -7.92 -0.28 -9.33
C ASN A 586 -7.61 -1.45 -10.28
N GLU A 587 -6.38 -1.97 -10.27
CA GLU A 587 -5.91 -3.06 -11.14
C GLU A 587 -5.96 -4.45 -10.48
N ARG A 588 -6.74 -4.60 -9.40
CA ARG A 588 -6.89 -5.88 -8.67
C ARG A 588 -7.44 -7.02 -9.51
N MET A 589 -8.03 -6.69 -10.65
CA MET A 589 -8.62 -7.64 -11.58
C MET A 589 -7.74 -7.88 -12.81
N ASN A 590 -6.63 -7.16 -12.95
CA ASN A 590 -5.69 -7.34 -14.05
C ASN A 590 -4.80 -8.55 -13.72
N PRO A 591 -4.90 -9.68 -14.46
CA PRO A 591 -4.12 -10.89 -14.17
C PRO A 591 -2.61 -10.63 -14.20
N ASN A 592 -2.15 -9.74 -15.08
CA ASN A 592 -0.73 -9.37 -15.18
C ASN A 592 -0.27 -8.54 -13.97
N HIS A 593 -1.17 -7.78 -13.35
CA HIS A 593 -0.87 -6.96 -12.18
C HIS A 593 -0.85 -7.80 -10.90
N ILE A 594 -1.86 -8.64 -10.68
CA ILE A 594 -1.94 -9.49 -9.48
C ILE A 594 -0.86 -10.58 -9.43
N GLN A 595 -0.33 -11.00 -10.58
CA GLN A 595 0.85 -11.87 -10.65
C GLN A 595 2.15 -11.15 -10.28
N LYS A 596 2.18 -9.81 -10.30
CA LYS A 596 3.37 -9.00 -10.04
C LYS A 596 3.34 -8.30 -8.68
N PHE A 597 2.15 -8.04 -8.13
CA PHE A 597 1.98 -7.25 -6.93
C PHE A 597 1.04 -7.88 -5.92
N SER A 598 1.44 -7.86 -4.66
CA SER A 598 0.58 -8.25 -3.54
C SER A 598 -0.32 -7.10 -3.10
N HIS A 599 -1.52 -7.44 -2.62
CA HIS A 599 -2.49 -6.49 -2.10
C HIS A 599 -2.75 -6.73 -0.62
N PRO A 600 -3.20 -5.71 0.14
CA PRO A 600 -3.62 -5.91 1.53
C PRO A 600 -4.80 -6.88 1.65
N PRO A 601 -5.10 -7.41 2.84
CA PRO A 601 -6.24 -8.31 3.03
C PRO A 601 -7.58 -7.57 2.87
N LEU A 602 -8.67 -8.32 2.69
CA LEU A 602 -10.02 -7.76 2.75
C LEU A 602 -10.33 -7.21 4.15
N CYS A 603 -11.17 -6.18 4.23
CA CYS A 603 -11.65 -5.64 5.49
C CYS A 603 -12.53 -6.70 6.19
N ILE A 604 -12.20 -7.04 7.44
CA ILE A 604 -12.94 -8.03 8.24
C ILE A 604 -14.41 -7.61 8.42
N LYS A 605 -14.64 -6.36 8.85
CA LYS A 605 -15.99 -5.82 9.07
C LYS A 605 -16.83 -5.86 7.80
N ALA A 606 -16.27 -5.37 6.68
CA ALA A 606 -16.93 -5.43 5.38
C ALA A 606 -17.23 -6.87 4.96
N SER A 607 -16.27 -7.79 5.14
CA SER A 607 -16.44 -9.19 4.75
C SER A 607 -17.52 -9.92 5.57
N LEU A 608 -17.61 -9.64 6.88
CA LEU A 608 -18.56 -10.28 7.78
C LEU A 608 -19.96 -9.67 7.73
N THR A 609 -20.06 -8.34 7.57
CA THR A 609 -21.33 -7.61 7.74
C THR A 609 -21.82 -6.93 6.46
N GLY A 610 -21.03 -6.91 5.39
CA GLY A 610 -21.30 -6.14 4.16
C GLY A 610 -21.18 -4.63 4.35
N LYS A 611 -20.72 -4.16 5.51
CA LYS A 611 -20.55 -2.74 5.84
C LYS A 611 -19.25 -2.50 6.60
N CYS A 612 -18.71 -1.31 6.43
CA CYS A 612 -17.54 -0.84 7.16
C CYS A 612 -17.81 0.59 7.65
N ASP A 613 -17.64 0.82 8.94
CA ASP A 613 -17.76 2.12 9.62
C ASP A 613 -16.49 2.98 9.47
N GLN A 614 -15.41 2.42 8.94
CA GLN A 614 -14.11 3.08 8.79
C GLN A 614 -13.82 3.50 7.34
N MET A 615 -14.86 3.68 6.53
CA MET A 615 -14.76 4.10 5.12
C MET A 615 -14.22 5.53 4.93
N ASP A 616 -14.14 6.34 5.99
CA ASP A 616 -13.51 7.66 5.95
C ASP A 616 -12.07 7.65 6.49
N ASN A 617 -11.64 6.54 7.10
CA ASN A 617 -10.30 6.43 7.64
C ASN A 617 -9.31 6.10 6.50
N VAL A 618 -8.49 7.10 6.15
CA VAL A 618 -7.51 7.00 5.06
C VAL A 618 -6.55 5.81 5.22
N VAL A 619 -6.14 5.51 6.45
CA VAL A 619 -5.24 4.39 6.77
C VAL A 619 -5.97 3.07 6.62
N HIS A 620 -7.22 2.98 7.09
CA HIS A 620 -8.05 1.80 6.92
C HIS A 620 -8.26 1.44 5.45
N ILE A 621 -8.71 2.40 4.62
CA ILE A 621 -8.98 2.17 3.19
C ILE A 621 -7.71 1.82 2.41
N SER A 622 -6.54 2.30 2.86
CA SER A 622 -5.27 1.94 2.23
C SER A 622 -4.71 0.60 2.73
N SER A 623 -5.08 0.18 3.95
CA SER A 623 -4.63 -1.04 4.61
C SER A 623 -5.52 -2.24 4.38
N TYR A 624 -6.75 -2.04 3.89
CA TYR A 624 -7.70 -3.11 3.59
C TYR A 624 -8.37 -2.93 2.24
N LEU A 625 -8.64 -4.05 1.58
CA LEU A 625 -9.50 -4.10 0.42
C LEU A 625 -10.96 -4.08 0.86
N HIS A 626 -11.74 -3.22 0.24
CA HIS A 626 -13.20 -3.27 0.28
C HIS A 626 -13.68 -3.72 -1.11
N GLN A 627 -14.73 -4.54 -1.15
CA GLN A 627 -15.35 -4.94 -2.42
C GLN A 627 -16.03 -3.73 -3.05
N VAL A 628 -16.03 -3.69 -4.37
CA VAL A 628 -16.64 -2.57 -5.11
C VAL A 628 -18.14 -2.83 -5.21
N GLN A 629 -18.98 -1.83 -4.94
CA GLN A 629 -20.42 -1.99 -5.15
C GLN A 629 -20.71 -2.28 -6.63
N CYS A 630 -21.54 -3.29 -6.91
CA CYS A 630 -21.91 -3.62 -8.28
C CYS A 630 -22.56 -2.41 -8.94
N ARG A 631 -22.09 -2.00 -10.13
CA ARG A 631 -22.70 -0.90 -10.90
C ARG A 631 -24.19 -1.10 -11.20
N TYR A 632 -24.63 -2.35 -11.23
CA TYR A 632 -26.00 -2.79 -11.48
C TYR A 632 -26.81 -3.01 -10.18
N GLY A 633 -26.18 -2.89 -9.01
CA GLY A 633 -26.85 -2.97 -7.72
C GLY A 633 -27.71 -4.24 -7.55
N GLY A 634 -28.96 -4.06 -7.13
CA GLY A 634 -29.95 -5.13 -6.98
C GLY A 634 -30.40 -5.80 -8.28
N GLU A 635 -30.15 -5.18 -9.44
CA GLU A 635 -30.54 -5.66 -10.77
C GLU A 635 -29.43 -6.46 -11.47
N CYS A 636 -28.37 -6.83 -10.75
CA CYS A 636 -27.27 -7.53 -11.36
C CYS A 636 -27.66 -8.93 -11.84
N ARG A 637 -27.51 -9.18 -13.15
CA ARG A 637 -27.76 -10.50 -13.78
C ARG A 637 -26.63 -11.50 -13.59
N GLU A 638 -25.46 -11.04 -13.15
CA GLU A 638 -24.30 -11.90 -12.89
C GLU A 638 -24.17 -12.24 -11.40
N ILE A 639 -25.21 -12.02 -10.60
CA ILE A 639 -25.13 -12.20 -9.15
C ILE A 639 -24.82 -13.65 -8.75
N ASP A 640 -25.30 -14.62 -9.52
CA ASP A 640 -25.07 -16.05 -9.30
C ASP A 640 -23.73 -16.53 -9.92
N ASN A 641 -23.01 -15.65 -10.63
CA ASN A 641 -21.69 -15.96 -11.13
C ASN A 641 -20.68 -15.86 -9.98
N GLU A 642 -20.03 -16.99 -9.67
CA GLU A 642 -19.07 -17.10 -8.57
C GLU A 642 -17.90 -16.11 -8.71
N LYS A 643 -17.45 -15.84 -9.94
CA LYS A 643 -16.37 -14.86 -10.18
C LYS A 643 -16.85 -13.44 -9.95
N HIS A 644 -18.09 -13.10 -10.33
CA HIS A 644 -18.65 -11.76 -10.18
C HIS A 644 -19.00 -11.45 -8.72
N SER A 645 -19.61 -12.40 -8.01
CA SER A 645 -19.95 -12.26 -6.59
C SER A 645 -18.72 -12.18 -5.67
N GLN A 646 -17.56 -12.66 -6.12
CA GLN A 646 -16.27 -12.43 -5.45
C GLN A 646 -15.73 -11.00 -5.67
N GLN A 647 -16.15 -10.33 -6.75
CA GLN A 647 -15.64 -9.03 -7.17
C GLN A 647 -16.50 -7.85 -6.69
N PHE A 648 -17.82 -8.05 -6.62
CA PHE A 648 -18.77 -6.98 -6.37
C PHE A 648 -19.75 -7.27 -5.22
N GLU A 649 -19.90 -6.29 -4.34
CA GLU A 649 -20.96 -6.30 -3.33
C GLU A 649 -22.31 -5.94 -3.97
N HIS A 650 -23.37 -6.59 -3.47
CA HIS A 650 -24.74 -6.35 -3.90
C HIS A 650 -25.59 -5.93 -2.69
N PRO A 651 -26.63 -5.12 -2.89
CA PRO A 651 -27.48 -4.65 -1.80
C PRO A 651 -28.21 -5.79 -1.09
N SER A 652 -28.76 -5.52 0.10
CA SER A 652 -29.61 -6.48 0.81
C SER A 652 -30.90 -6.77 0.04
N PHE A 653 -31.53 -7.91 0.32
CA PHE A 653 -32.89 -8.17 -0.18
C PHE A 653 -33.88 -7.13 0.36
N CYS A 654 -34.90 -6.80 -0.45
CA CYS A 654 -35.99 -5.93 -0.05
C CYS A 654 -36.71 -6.52 1.16
N SER A 655 -36.94 -5.71 2.20
CA SER A 655 -37.63 -6.11 3.43
C SER A 655 -39.08 -6.55 3.19
N ALA A 656 -39.70 -6.03 2.13
CA ALA A 656 -41.04 -6.43 1.70
C ALA A 656 -41.07 -7.77 0.93
N GLY A 657 -39.93 -8.38 0.61
CA GLY A 657 -39.85 -9.72 -0.01
C GLY A 657 -40.75 -9.89 -1.24
N GLY A 658 -41.54 -10.97 -1.26
CA GLY A 658 -42.47 -11.30 -2.35
C GLY A 658 -43.64 -10.34 -2.52
N THR A 659 -43.96 -9.54 -1.49
CA THR A 659 -45.06 -8.55 -1.53
C THR A 659 -44.61 -7.16 -1.97
N CYS A 660 -43.33 -6.98 -2.31
CA CYS A 660 -42.82 -5.71 -2.80
C CYS A 660 -43.50 -5.31 -4.12
N ALA A 661 -44.18 -4.16 -4.14
CA ALA A 661 -44.79 -3.60 -5.35
C ALA A 661 -43.97 -2.44 -5.97
N ASP A 662 -42.89 -2.01 -5.34
CA ASP A 662 -42.06 -0.90 -5.80
C ASP A 662 -41.13 -1.34 -6.94
N VAL A 663 -41.38 -0.79 -8.13
CA VAL A 663 -40.63 -1.09 -9.37
C VAL A 663 -39.87 0.14 -9.88
N SER A 664 -39.66 1.14 -9.02
CA SER A 664 -38.84 2.31 -9.36
C SER A 664 -37.38 1.91 -9.58
N GLU A 665 -36.70 2.56 -10.53
CA GLU A 665 -35.30 2.26 -10.85
C GLU A 665 -34.39 2.44 -9.63
N GLU A 666 -34.64 3.46 -8.81
CA GLU A 666 -33.89 3.69 -7.58
C GLU A 666 -34.06 2.53 -6.58
N HIS A 667 -35.30 2.04 -6.39
CA HIS A 667 -35.58 0.94 -5.48
C HIS A 667 -34.97 -0.39 -5.95
N LEU A 668 -35.14 -0.73 -7.24
CA LEU A 668 -34.59 -1.96 -7.83
C LEU A 668 -33.05 -1.96 -7.83
N ARG A 669 -32.42 -0.78 -7.97
CA ARG A 669 -30.97 -0.65 -7.87
C ARG A 669 -30.46 -0.81 -6.44
N ASN A 670 -31.21 -0.33 -5.46
CA ASN A 670 -30.78 -0.31 -4.05
C ASN A 670 -31.19 -1.56 -3.26
N HIS A 671 -32.02 -2.46 -3.82
CA HIS A 671 -32.47 -3.67 -3.14
C HIS A 671 -32.54 -4.86 -4.09
N ARG A 672 -32.20 -6.05 -3.59
CA ARG A 672 -32.41 -7.31 -4.33
C ARG A 672 -33.85 -7.80 -4.17
N HIS A 673 -34.41 -8.37 -5.22
CA HIS A 673 -35.77 -8.91 -5.22
C HIS A 673 -35.80 -10.38 -5.59
N LEU A 674 -36.87 -11.06 -5.16
CA LEU A 674 -37.19 -12.40 -5.63
C LEU A 674 -37.58 -12.37 -7.11
N PRO A 675 -37.39 -13.48 -7.85
CA PRO A 675 -37.86 -13.60 -9.24
C PRO A 675 -39.34 -13.26 -9.38
N LEU A 676 -39.71 -12.61 -10.49
CA LEU A 676 -41.11 -12.33 -10.79
C LEU A 676 -41.87 -13.63 -11.08
N CYS A 677 -43.07 -13.75 -10.53
CA CYS A 677 -43.98 -14.82 -10.90
C CYS A 677 -44.46 -14.63 -12.35
N ASN A 678 -44.40 -15.69 -13.17
CA ASN A 678 -44.87 -15.66 -14.57
C ASN A 678 -46.35 -15.27 -14.71
N TYR A 679 -47.15 -15.47 -13.66
CA TYR A 679 -48.58 -15.12 -13.64
C TYR A 679 -48.87 -13.80 -12.92
N GLY A 680 -47.83 -13.07 -12.49
CA GLY A 680 -47.96 -11.76 -11.85
C GLY A 680 -49.01 -11.72 -10.73
N ARG A 681 -49.89 -10.72 -10.77
CA ARG A 681 -50.99 -10.57 -9.80
C ARG A 681 -52.12 -11.61 -9.97
N ASP A 682 -52.20 -12.26 -11.13
CA ASP A 682 -53.23 -13.26 -11.41
C ASP A 682 -52.87 -14.68 -10.97
N CYS A 683 -51.68 -14.86 -10.41
CA CYS A 683 -51.19 -16.13 -9.90
C CYS A 683 -52.20 -16.82 -8.97
N LEU A 684 -52.58 -18.05 -9.32
CA LEU A 684 -53.48 -18.86 -8.51
C LEU A 684 -52.87 -19.22 -7.15
N ASP A 685 -51.56 -19.44 -7.09
CA ASP A 685 -50.87 -19.80 -5.85
C ASP A 685 -50.78 -18.61 -4.88
N LEU A 686 -50.75 -17.38 -5.41
CA LEU A 686 -50.92 -16.16 -4.62
C LEU A 686 -52.36 -16.07 -4.07
N LYS A 687 -53.37 -16.29 -4.92
CA LYS A 687 -54.79 -16.30 -4.50
C LYS A 687 -55.09 -17.38 -3.46
N LYS A 688 -54.40 -18.52 -3.53
CA LYS A 688 -54.48 -19.64 -2.57
C LYS A 688 -53.53 -19.49 -1.38
N GLN A 689 -52.75 -18.42 -1.29
CA GLN A 689 -51.79 -18.14 -0.21
C GLN A 689 -50.79 -19.29 0.07
N ILE A 690 -50.28 -19.93 -0.99
CA ILE A 690 -49.29 -21.00 -0.84
C ILE A 690 -47.95 -20.40 -0.37
N ARG A 691 -47.61 -20.63 0.90
CA ARG A 691 -46.44 -20.02 1.56
C ARG A 691 -45.12 -20.29 0.85
N ALA A 692 -44.89 -21.52 0.39
CA ALA A 692 -43.67 -21.89 -0.32
C ALA A 692 -43.48 -21.04 -1.59
N HIS A 693 -44.55 -20.87 -2.38
CA HIS A 693 -44.54 -20.06 -3.60
C HIS A 693 -44.35 -18.57 -3.30
N CYS A 694 -45.11 -18.04 -2.34
CA CYS A 694 -45.06 -16.61 -1.99
C CYS A 694 -43.72 -16.17 -1.38
N ASN A 695 -42.94 -17.12 -0.82
CA ASN A 695 -41.60 -16.86 -0.32
C ASN A 695 -40.51 -16.97 -1.42
N SER A 696 -40.83 -17.55 -2.57
CA SER A 696 -39.89 -17.75 -3.68
C SER A 696 -40.11 -16.79 -4.85
N TYR A 697 -41.28 -16.19 -4.97
CA TYR A 697 -41.64 -15.32 -6.08
C TYR A 697 -42.24 -14.00 -5.63
N ARG A 698 -42.01 -12.97 -6.46
CA ARG A 698 -42.59 -11.64 -6.34
C ARG A 698 -43.78 -11.48 -7.30
N HIS A 699 -44.88 -10.92 -6.81
CA HIS A 699 -46.12 -10.76 -7.57
C HIS A 699 -46.50 -9.29 -7.76
N CYS A 700 -45.80 -8.62 -8.69
CA CYS A 700 -46.13 -7.25 -9.08
C CYS A 700 -46.38 -7.16 -10.59
N THR A 701 -46.99 -6.06 -11.02
CA THR A 701 -47.13 -5.74 -12.44
C THR A 701 -45.73 -5.47 -13.01
N PRO A 702 -45.30 -6.14 -14.09
CA PRO A 702 -43.99 -5.89 -14.68
C PRO A 702 -43.96 -4.51 -15.35
N ASN A 703 -42.78 -3.86 -15.33
CA ASN A 703 -42.56 -2.67 -16.15
C ASN A 703 -42.65 -3.03 -17.63
N CYS A 704 -43.26 -2.17 -18.44
CA CYS A 704 -43.25 -2.32 -19.89
C CYS A 704 -41.79 -2.33 -20.39
N PRO A 705 -41.37 -3.32 -21.21
CA PRO A 705 -40.01 -3.40 -21.73
C PRO A 705 -39.62 -2.18 -22.60
N HIS A 706 -40.62 -1.42 -23.08
CA HIS A 706 -40.45 -0.28 -23.95
C HIS A 706 -40.57 1.08 -23.24
N LYS A 707 -40.87 1.11 -21.92
CA LYS A 707 -40.98 2.33 -21.10
C LYS A 707 -41.76 3.46 -21.81
N ASP A 708 -41.18 4.65 -21.91
CA ASP A 708 -41.69 5.86 -22.58
C ASP A 708 -41.72 5.77 -24.11
N TYR A 709 -41.07 4.75 -24.70
CA TYR A 709 -41.08 4.44 -26.12
C TYR A 709 -42.11 3.37 -26.50
N CYS A 710 -42.99 2.98 -25.59
CA CYS A 710 -43.98 1.94 -25.83
C CYS A 710 -44.88 2.32 -27.01
N ALA A 711 -44.88 1.51 -28.07
CA ALA A 711 -45.75 1.65 -29.23
C ALA A 711 -47.16 1.05 -29.00
N ASP A 712 -47.30 0.13 -28.06
CA ASP A 712 -48.56 -0.55 -27.72
C ASP A 712 -49.43 0.26 -26.74
N PHE A 713 -49.21 1.56 -26.64
CA PHE A 713 -49.88 2.44 -25.68
C PHE A 713 -51.40 2.62 -25.93
N HIS A 714 -51.89 2.20 -27.10
CA HIS A 714 -53.33 2.10 -27.41
C HIS A 714 -53.93 0.71 -27.16
N ASP A 715 -53.12 -0.32 -26.91
CA ASP A 715 -53.62 -1.65 -26.55
C ASP A 715 -54.01 -1.65 -25.07
N LYS A 716 -55.31 -1.63 -24.81
CA LYS A 716 -55.86 -1.66 -23.45
C LYS A 716 -55.37 -2.87 -22.65
N LYS A 717 -55.27 -4.05 -23.29
CA LYS A 717 -54.79 -5.26 -22.61
C LYS A 717 -53.33 -5.11 -22.22
N HIS A 718 -52.50 -4.52 -23.08
CA HIS A 718 -51.10 -4.21 -22.77
C HIS A 718 -50.99 -3.20 -21.63
N MET A 719 -51.73 -2.10 -21.68
CA MET A 719 -51.75 -1.06 -20.65
C MET A 719 -52.27 -1.56 -19.29
N ASP A 720 -53.17 -2.55 -19.28
CA ASP A 720 -53.63 -3.19 -18.04
C ASP A 720 -52.61 -4.22 -17.50
N THR A 721 -51.73 -4.76 -18.36
CA THR A 721 -50.77 -5.82 -18.01
C THR A 721 -49.41 -5.29 -17.58
N TYR A 722 -48.99 -4.12 -18.08
CA TYR A 722 -47.67 -3.54 -17.82
C TYR A 722 -47.76 -2.17 -17.18
N GLN A 723 -46.74 -1.82 -16.38
CA GLN A 723 -46.59 -0.48 -15.83
C GLN A 723 -45.70 0.39 -16.73
N HIS A 724 -46.11 1.63 -16.96
CA HIS A 724 -45.39 2.61 -17.79
C HIS A 724 -44.92 3.82 -16.95
N PRO A 725 -43.87 4.54 -17.39
CA PRO A 725 -43.37 5.73 -16.69
C PRO A 725 -44.27 6.98 -16.88
N PHE A 726 -45.29 6.89 -17.74
CA PHE A 726 -46.20 7.97 -18.09
C PHE A 726 -47.65 7.68 -17.64
N PRO A 727 -48.48 8.72 -17.40
CA PRO A 727 -49.89 8.55 -17.05
C PRO A 727 -50.72 8.03 -18.24
N PRO A 728 -51.99 7.62 -18.04
CA PRO A 728 -52.83 7.11 -19.12
C PRO A 728 -52.79 7.99 -20.37
N VAL A 729 -52.67 7.38 -21.55
CA VAL A 729 -52.52 8.17 -22.78
C VAL A 729 -53.84 8.84 -23.15
N CYS A 730 -53.77 10.10 -23.57
CA CYS A 730 -54.94 10.85 -24.03
C CYS A 730 -55.59 10.12 -25.23
N PRO A 731 -56.91 9.83 -25.18
CA PRO A 731 -57.64 9.17 -26.28
C PRO A 731 -57.58 9.93 -27.60
N PHE A 732 -57.30 11.24 -27.55
CA PHE A 732 -57.26 12.13 -28.71
C PHE A 732 -55.83 12.43 -29.20
N THR A 733 -54.79 11.82 -28.60
CA THR A 733 -53.44 11.84 -29.16
C THR A 733 -53.40 10.95 -30.42
N PRO A 734 -52.66 11.29 -31.51
CA PRO A 734 -51.68 12.38 -31.64
C PRO A 734 -52.27 13.74 -32.07
N TYR A 735 -53.45 13.78 -32.69
CA TYR A 735 -53.86 14.93 -33.52
C TYR A 735 -55.05 15.74 -32.99
N HIS A 736 -55.95 15.11 -32.24
CA HIS A 736 -57.28 15.65 -31.95
C HIS A 736 -57.43 16.20 -30.53
N CYS A 737 -56.37 16.20 -29.73
CA CYS A 737 -56.42 16.79 -28.39
C CYS A 737 -56.34 18.33 -28.46
N GLN A 738 -57.46 18.99 -28.23
CA GLN A 738 -57.55 20.47 -28.23
C GLN A 738 -56.66 21.09 -27.15
N PHE A 739 -56.62 20.50 -25.96
CA PHE A 739 -55.81 20.95 -24.82
C PHE A 739 -54.30 20.87 -25.09
N HIS A 740 -53.84 19.75 -25.66
CA HIS A 740 -52.42 19.58 -26.02
C HIS A 740 -52.03 20.52 -27.19
N ASN A 741 -52.95 20.76 -28.12
CA ASN A 741 -52.75 21.71 -29.20
C ASN A 741 -52.64 23.15 -28.70
N GLU A 742 -53.42 23.55 -27.69
CA GLU A 742 -53.34 24.85 -27.03
C GLU A 742 -51.97 25.03 -26.34
N LEU A 743 -51.57 24.04 -25.52
CA LEU A 743 -50.29 24.06 -24.80
C LEU A 743 -49.08 24.20 -25.73
N THR A 744 -49.09 23.46 -26.84
CA THR A 744 -47.99 23.44 -27.82
C THR A 744 -48.03 24.59 -28.84
N GLN A 745 -49.09 25.40 -28.84
CA GLN A 745 -49.20 26.62 -29.66
C GLN A 745 -48.84 27.89 -28.88
N ALA A 746 -48.91 27.83 -27.55
CA ALA A 746 -48.57 28.96 -26.72
C ALA A 746 -47.07 29.25 -26.78
N SER A 747 -46.72 30.51 -27.04
CA SER A 747 -45.35 31.02 -26.91
C SER A 747 -44.92 31.17 -25.43
N ASP A 748 -45.89 31.16 -24.51
CA ASP A 748 -45.71 31.17 -23.07
C ASP A 748 -46.73 30.20 -22.44
N SER A 749 -46.23 29.19 -21.73
CA SER A 749 -47.07 28.17 -21.08
C SER A 749 -48.02 28.74 -20.03
N HIS A 750 -47.73 29.91 -19.47
CA HIS A 750 -48.59 30.59 -18.49
C HIS A 750 -49.83 31.27 -19.10
N LYS A 751 -49.90 31.38 -20.43
CA LYS A 751 -51.05 31.93 -21.16
C LYS A 751 -52.06 30.86 -21.63
N VAL A 752 -51.82 29.60 -21.25
CA VAL A 752 -52.67 28.45 -21.56
C VAL A 752 -53.74 28.32 -20.49
N SER A 753 -54.95 27.88 -20.85
CA SER A 753 -56.01 27.58 -19.89
C SER A 753 -55.58 26.57 -18.81
N HIS A 754 -56.02 26.78 -17.58
CA HIS A 754 -55.72 25.87 -16.46
C HIS A 754 -56.22 24.44 -16.75
N GLU A 755 -57.37 24.32 -17.42
CA GLU A 755 -57.93 23.04 -17.87
C GLU A 755 -56.99 22.30 -18.83
N ALA A 756 -56.36 23.01 -19.78
CA ALA A 756 -55.43 22.39 -20.71
C ALA A 756 -54.10 21.99 -20.05
N GLN A 757 -53.60 22.77 -19.09
CA GLN A 757 -52.40 22.43 -18.31
C GLN A 757 -52.64 21.17 -17.48
N GLN A 758 -53.76 21.12 -16.75
CA GLN A 758 -54.14 19.98 -15.92
C GLN A 758 -54.33 18.71 -16.77
N HIS A 759 -55.05 18.81 -17.90
CA HIS A 759 -55.22 17.70 -18.84
C HIS A 759 -53.88 17.11 -19.32
N CYS A 760 -52.89 17.95 -19.61
CA CYS A 760 -51.56 17.50 -20.07
C CYS A 760 -50.68 16.94 -18.94
N LEU A 761 -51.09 17.07 -17.67
CA LEU A 761 -50.49 16.38 -16.53
C LEU A 761 -51.17 15.04 -16.25
N ASP A 762 -52.50 15.01 -16.40
CA ASP A 762 -53.32 13.83 -16.14
C ASP A 762 -53.24 12.79 -17.27
N PHE A 763 -52.98 13.23 -18.51
CA PHE A 763 -52.88 12.36 -19.67
C PHE A 763 -51.57 12.53 -20.43
N ALA A 764 -50.96 11.41 -20.80
CA ALA A 764 -49.77 11.42 -21.63
C ALA A 764 -50.10 11.70 -23.10
N HIS A 765 -49.18 12.35 -23.81
CA HIS A 765 -49.32 12.69 -25.23
C HIS A 765 -48.08 12.31 -26.03
N LEU A 766 -48.24 12.03 -27.32
CA LEU A 766 -47.10 11.75 -28.19
C LEU A 766 -46.20 12.99 -28.36
N CYS A 767 -44.91 12.80 -28.13
CA CYS A 767 -43.91 13.84 -28.36
C CYS A 767 -43.80 14.13 -29.87
N ARG A 768 -43.94 15.41 -30.24
CA ARG A 768 -43.87 15.83 -31.66
C ARG A 768 -42.52 15.63 -32.32
N TYR A 769 -41.46 15.58 -31.52
CA TYR A 769 -40.09 15.36 -31.99
C TYR A 769 -39.74 13.88 -32.09
N GLY A 770 -40.59 12.98 -31.58
CA GLY A 770 -40.36 11.53 -31.60
C GLY A 770 -38.94 11.16 -31.18
N ARG A 771 -38.17 10.60 -32.11
CA ARG A 771 -36.78 10.18 -31.90
C ARG A 771 -35.80 11.32 -31.65
N ASN A 772 -36.07 12.50 -32.22
CA ASN A 772 -35.19 13.67 -32.16
C ASN A 772 -35.51 14.57 -30.95
N CYS A 773 -36.31 14.09 -29.99
CA CYS A 773 -36.55 14.85 -28.78
C CYS A 773 -35.29 14.91 -27.92
N THR A 774 -34.79 16.12 -27.68
CA THR A 774 -33.62 16.39 -26.83
C THR A 774 -34.00 16.98 -25.47
N SER A 775 -35.29 17.05 -25.15
CA SER A 775 -35.78 17.64 -23.91
C SER A 775 -35.36 16.79 -22.70
N THR A 776 -34.61 17.41 -21.77
CA THR A 776 -34.22 16.80 -20.49
C THR A 776 -35.16 17.17 -19.34
N ASN A 777 -36.27 17.85 -19.63
CA ASN A 777 -37.23 18.28 -18.62
C ASN A 777 -37.94 17.07 -17.99
N SER A 778 -37.83 16.90 -16.68
CA SER A 778 -38.39 15.79 -15.92
C SER A 778 -39.92 15.69 -16.00
N LEU A 779 -40.61 16.79 -16.25
CA LEU A 779 -42.05 16.79 -16.46
C LEU A 779 -42.39 16.22 -17.84
N HIS A 780 -41.64 16.64 -18.87
CA HIS A 780 -41.82 16.16 -20.24
C HIS A 780 -41.57 14.65 -20.35
N THR A 781 -40.51 14.13 -19.73
CA THR A 781 -40.20 12.69 -19.72
C THR A 781 -41.25 11.86 -19.00
N ARG A 782 -42.02 12.46 -18.08
CA ARG A 782 -43.11 11.79 -17.35
C ARG A 782 -44.47 11.92 -18.01
N THR A 783 -44.70 12.88 -18.91
CA THR A 783 -46.02 13.11 -19.52
C THR A 783 -46.04 12.90 -21.03
N SER A 784 -44.92 12.49 -21.63
CA SER A 784 -44.81 12.29 -23.08
C SER A 784 -44.44 10.87 -23.45
N VAL A 785 -44.96 10.43 -24.59
CA VAL A 785 -44.64 9.14 -25.21
C VAL A 785 -43.79 9.40 -26.46
N HIS A 786 -42.63 8.75 -26.57
CA HIS A 786 -41.66 9.00 -27.64
C HIS A 786 -41.67 7.86 -28.66
N VAL A 787 -42.56 7.94 -29.65
CA VAL A 787 -42.56 6.97 -30.77
C VAL A 787 -41.61 7.46 -31.87
N ALA A 788 -40.61 6.65 -32.21
CA ALA A 788 -39.46 7.04 -33.03
C ALA A 788 -39.54 6.57 -34.50
N ARG A 789 -39.53 7.45 -35.52
CA ARG A 789 -39.47 7.02 -36.94
C ARG A 789 -38.06 6.66 -37.43
N CYS A 790 -38.01 6.02 -38.59
CA CYS A 790 -36.74 5.75 -39.27
C CYS A 790 -36.11 7.07 -39.69
N LEU A 791 -34.81 7.22 -39.47
CA LEU A 791 -34.08 8.36 -40.04
C LEU A 791 -34.17 8.29 -41.57
N CYS A 792 -34.41 9.44 -42.20
CA CYS A 792 -34.35 9.54 -43.65
C CYS A 792 -32.94 9.13 -44.14
N PRO A 793 -32.82 8.21 -45.12
CA PRO A 793 -31.51 7.82 -45.68
C PRO A 793 -30.73 9.00 -46.25
N ASN A 794 -31.43 10.04 -46.69
CA ASN A 794 -30.86 11.24 -47.30
C ASN A 794 -30.67 12.41 -46.31
N GLY A 795 -31.06 12.23 -45.03
CA GLY A 795 -30.94 13.23 -43.98
C GLY A 795 -31.49 14.60 -44.40
N ASP A 796 -30.73 15.65 -44.11
CA ASP A 796 -31.09 17.04 -44.43
C ASP A 796 -31.04 17.37 -45.93
N LYS A 797 -30.43 16.51 -46.75
CA LYS A 797 -30.35 16.66 -48.22
C LYS A 797 -31.52 16.00 -48.94
N CYS A 798 -32.56 15.58 -48.21
CA CYS A 798 -33.68 14.89 -48.81
C CYS A 798 -34.43 15.79 -49.80
N ALA A 799 -34.63 15.31 -51.03
CA ALA A 799 -35.40 16.04 -52.04
C ALA A 799 -36.93 15.86 -51.88
N LEU A 800 -37.37 14.98 -50.97
CA LEU A 800 -38.78 14.58 -50.79
C LEU A 800 -39.45 15.31 -49.62
N LEU A 801 -38.92 16.46 -49.18
CA LEU A 801 -39.49 17.23 -48.06
C LEU A 801 -40.83 17.88 -48.37
N ASN A 802 -41.26 17.90 -49.63
CA ASN A 802 -42.59 18.33 -50.05
C ASN A 802 -43.59 17.17 -50.20
N GLN A 803 -43.15 15.93 -49.96
CA GLN A 803 -44.01 14.74 -50.06
C GLN A 803 -44.48 14.33 -48.67
N GLU A 804 -45.79 14.50 -48.42
CA GLU A 804 -46.40 14.21 -47.12
C GLU A 804 -46.27 12.72 -46.73
N GLU A 805 -46.35 11.80 -47.68
CA GLU A 805 -46.16 10.35 -47.43
C GLU A 805 -44.75 10.02 -46.93
N HIS A 806 -43.73 10.66 -47.52
CA HIS A 806 -42.34 10.50 -47.13
C HIS A 806 -42.11 11.04 -45.71
N LEU A 807 -42.57 12.27 -45.45
CA LEU A 807 -42.43 12.91 -44.12
C LEU A 807 -43.23 12.19 -43.03
N ASN A 808 -44.30 11.47 -43.37
CA ASN A 808 -45.05 10.65 -42.42
C ASN A 808 -44.34 9.32 -42.10
N SER A 809 -43.40 8.90 -42.95
CA SER A 809 -42.67 7.62 -42.80
C SER A 809 -41.26 7.78 -42.24
N PHE A 810 -40.63 8.95 -42.41
CA PHE A 810 -39.23 9.20 -42.04
C PHE A 810 -39.05 10.43 -41.15
N THR A 811 -38.21 10.28 -40.12
CA THR A 811 -37.71 11.37 -39.27
C THR A 811 -36.62 12.15 -40.00
N HIS A 812 -36.67 13.47 -39.88
CA HIS A 812 -35.61 14.40 -40.28
C HIS A 812 -35.25 15.27 -39.07
N GLU A 813 -34.02 15.76 -39.00
CA GLU A 813 -33.50 16.47 -37.81
C GLU A 813 -34.30 17.73 -37.47
N THR A 814 -34.75 18.46 -38.50
CA THR A 814 -35.38 19.78 -38.37
C THR A 814 -36.90 19.78 -38.58
N ILE A 815 -37.52 18.61 -38.77
CA ILE A 815 -38.95 18.46 -39.06
C ILE A 815 -39.61 17.67 -37.95
N PHE A 816 -40.74 18.15 -37.44
CA PHE A 816 -41.50 17.40 -36.44
C PHE A 816 -42.00 16.08 -37.02
N ASP A 817 -41.86 14.98 -36.28
CA ASP A 817 -42.48 13.71 -36.64
C ASP A 817 -44.02 13.90 -36.63
N ILE A 818 -44.56 14.52 -35.58
CA ILE A 818 -45.99 14.82 -35.50
C ILE A 818 -46.25 16.29 -35.88
N ARG A 819 -46.59 16.53 -37.15
CA ARG A 819 -46.89 17.85 -37.72
C ARG A 819 -48.37 18.23 -37.59
N ARG A 820 -48.65 19.52 -37.43
CA ARG A 820 -49.99 20.10 -37.26
C ARG A 820 -50.74 20.21 -38.59
N LEU A 821 -52.06 20.12 -38.60
CA LEU A 821 -52.84 20.40 -39.81
C LEU A 821 -52.73 21.88 -40.19
N CYS A 822 -52.42 22.16 -41.46
CA CYS A 822 -52.43 23.50 -42.01
C CYS A 822 -53.88 24.01 -42.15
N LYS A 823 -54.19 25.20 -41.60
CA LYS A 823 -55.52 25.83 -41.69
C LYS A 823 -55.99 26.07 -43.12
N PHE A 824 -55.05 26.29 -44.04
CA PHE A 824 -55.33 26.57 -45.46
C PHE A 824 -55.27 25.33 -46.35
N SER A 825 -54.95 24.14 -45.77
CA SER A 825 -54.93 22.85 -46.47
C SER A 825 -54.38 22.92 -47.90
N ASN A 826 -55.22 22.77 -48.92
CA ASN A 826 -54.89 22.80 -50.35
C ASN A 826 -54.56 24.16 -50.95
N GLU A 827 -54.96 25.24 -50.28
CA GLU A 827 -54.78 26.62 -50.73
C GLU A 827 -53.57 27.29 -50.08
N CYS A 828 -52.78 26.55 -49.29
CA CYS A 828 -51.62 27.08 -48.61
C CYS A 828 -50.50 27.46 -49.59
N ARG A 829 -50.15 28.76 -49.62
CA ARG A 829 -49.06 29.30 -50.46
C ARG A 829 -47.66 29.01 -49.91
N ASP A 830 -47.57 28.54 -48.67
CA ASP A 830 -46.31 28.30 -47.96
C ASP A 830 -45.85 26.83 -48.00
N ARG A 831 -46.50 25.98 -48.81
CA ARG A 831 -46.21 24.54 -48.95
C ARG A 831 -44.76 24.19 -49.30
N GLY A 832 -44.07 25.08 -50.01
CA GLY A 832 -42.67 24.92 -50.40
C GLY A 832 -41.66 25.47 -49.38
N LYS A 833 -42.11 26.14 -48.31
CA LYS A 833 -41.22 26.76 -47.32
C LYS A 833 -40.91 25.77 -46.20
N LEU A 834 -39.63 25.47 -46.00
CA LEU A 834 -39.18 24.52 -44.99
C LEU A 834 -39.64 24.88 -43.56
N GLU A 835 -39.65 26.17 -43.21
CA GLU A 835 -40.16 26.65 -41.91
C GLU A 835 -41.64 26.32 -41.67
N HIS A 836 -42.43 26.25 -42.73
CA HIS A 836 -43.83 25.89 -42.67
C HIS A 836 -43.99 24.37 -42.65
N THR A 837 -43.33 23.66 -43.57
CA THR A 837 -43.40 22.20 -43.71
C THR A 837 -42.80 21.45 -42.51
N SER A 838 -41.86 22.05 -41.78
CA SER A 838 -41.33 21.53 -40.53
C SER A 838 -42.37 21.44 -39.40
N LYS A 839 -43.41 22.27 -39.45
CA LYS A 839 -44.42 22.42 -38.38
C LYS A 839 -45.82 21.97 -38.80
N PHE A 840 -46.13 22.07 -40.09
CA PHE A 840 -47.45 21.84 -40.64
C PHE A 840 -47.44 20.76 -41.73
N ARG A 841 -48.47 19.92 -41.71
CA ARG A 841 -48.84 18.98 -42.77
C ARG A 841 -50.06 19.51 -43.50
N HIS A 842 -50.16 19.21 -44.78
CA HIS A 842 -51.32 19.54 -45.60
C HIS A 842 -52.14 18.30 -45.89
N ASP A 843 -53.47 18.41 -45.84
CA ASP A 843 -54.31 17.38 -46.42
C ASP A 843 -54.17 17.45 -47.93
N LEU A 844 -53.87 16.31 -48.55
CA LEU A 844 -54.07 16.13 -49.97
C LEU A 844 -55.57 16.08 -50.24
N ARG A 845 -55.99 16.16 -51.51
CA ARG A 845 -57.39 16.19 -51.98
C ARG A 845 -58.34 15.30 -51.17
N SER A 846 -59.65 15.54 -51.25
CA SER A 846 -60.76 14.71 -50.72
C SER A 846 -60.70 13.19 -51.06
N ASP A 847 -59.68 12.79 -51.80
CA ASP A 847 -59.48 11.48 -52.39
C ASP A 847 -58.23 10.80 -51.78
N ASP A 848 -57.42 11.52 -51.00
CA ASP A 848 -56.22 11.05 -50.29
C ASP A 848 -56.11 11.66 -48.87
N SER A 849 -57.18 11.53 -48.05
CA SER A 849 -56.91 11.28 -46.63
C SER A 849 -55.98 10.06 -46.61
N GLY A 850 -54.80 10.11 -45.99
CA GLY A 850 -53.75 9.06 -46.06
C GLY A 850 -54.22 7.65 -45.71
N VAL A 851 -54.99 7.04 -46.60
CA VAL A 851 -55.77 5.80 -46.52
C VAL A 851 -55.98 5.32 -47.97
N VAL A 852 -55.12 4.41 -48.48
CA VAL A 852 -55.26 3.82 -49.85
C VAL A 852 -54.96 2.29 -49.93
N ARG A 853 -55.80 1.53 -50.71
CA ARG A 853 -55.77 0.09 -51.12
C ARG A 853 -55.98 -1.09 -50.12
N CYS A 854 -57.13 -1.80 -49.98
CA CYS A 854 -57.43 -2.80 -48.91
C CYS A 854 -57.08 -4.21 -49.26
N PHE A 855 -56.47 -4.93 -48.32
CA PHE A 855 -56.35 -6.40 -48.39
C PHE A 855 -56.32 -7.12 -47.03
N GLY A 856 -57.46 -7.19 -46.33
CA GLY A 856 -57.90 -8.47 -45.74
C GLY A 856 -57.65 -8.86 -44.27
N LEU A 857 -57.82 -7.98 -43.26
CA LEU A 857 -58.09 -8.40 -41.86
C LEU A 857 -59.58 -8.31 -41.49
N ASN A 858 -60.43 -7.95 -42.44
CA ASN A 858 -61.88 -7.89 -42.26
C ASN A 858 -62.58 -8.96 -43.12
N LYS A 859 -61.96 -10.13 -43.31
CA LYS A 859 -62.56 -11.19 -44.15
C LYS A 859 -63.98 -11.58 -43.71
N ASP A 860 -64.34 -11.27 -42.46
CA ASP A 860 -65.64 -11.60 -41.86
C ASP A 860 -66.58 -10.38 -41.67
N ILE A 861 -66.19 -9.17 -42.12
CA ILE A 861 -67.05 -7.98 -42.05
C ILE A 861 -67.55 -7.65 -43.45
N ASP A 862 -68.84 -7.91 -43.71
CA ASP A 862 -69.49 -7.57 -44.97
C ASP A 862 -69.91 -6.09 -44.99
N PHE A 863 -68.98 -5.24 -45.45
CA PHE A 863 -69.20 -3.80 -45.57
C PHE A 863 -70.30 -3.43 -46.56
N VAL A 864 -70.54 -4.28 -47.58
CA VAL A 864 -71.61 -4.07 -48.54
C VAL A 864 -72.95 -4.32 -47.86
N GLN A 865 -73.07 -5.43 -47.12
CA GLN A 865 -74.27 -5.75 -46.35
C GLN A 865 -74.55 -4.70 -45.26
N ASN A 866 -73.54 -4.21 -44.55
CA ASN A 866 -73.70 -3.16 -43.55
C ASN A 866 -74.13 -1.82 -44.16
N GLN A 867 -73.60 -1.47 -45.34
CA GLN A 867 -74.03 -0.29 -46.08
C GLN A 867 -75.48 -0.45 -46.55
N THR A 868 -75.84 -1.59 -47.13
CA THR A 868 -77.22 -1.89 -47.54
C THR A 868 -78.17 -1.82 -46.35
N ALA A 869 -77.85 -2.45 -45.23
CA ALA A 869 -78.66 -2.41 -44.02
C ALA A 869 -78.85 -0.99 -43.47
N THR A 870 -77.80 -0.17 -43.53
CA THR A 870 -77.87 1.24 -43.08
C THR A 870 -78.75 2.06 -44.02
N LEU A 871 -78.58 1.91 -45.33
CA LEU A 871 -79.43 2.58 -46.33
C LEU A 871 -80.89 2.14 -46.20
N THR A 872 -81.15 0.85 -45.99
CA THR A 872 -82.51 0.32 -45.74
C THR A 872 -83.10 0.87 -44.45
N ARG A 873 -82.34 0.98 -43.35
CA ARG A 873 -82.83 1.58 -42.10
C ARG A 873 -83.16 3.06 -42.26
N VAL A 874 -82.32 3.80 -42.96
CA VAL A 874 -82.56 5.22 -43.26
C VAL A 874 -83.80 5.37 -44.13
N GLN A 875 -83.96 4.54 -45.16
CA GLN A 875 -85.15 4.55 -46.02
C GLN A 875 -86.43 4.19 -45.24
N ASN A 876 -86.41 3.12 -44.44
CA ASN A 876 -87.54 2.72 -43.61
C ASN A 876 -87.92 3.79 -42.58
N TYR A 877 -86.93 4.46 -41.99
CA TYR A 877 -87.17 5.59 -41.09
C TYR A 877 -87.86 6.73 -41.83
N ILE A 878 -87.39 7.09 -43.02
CA ILE A 878 -87.97 8.16 -43.85
C ILE A 878 -89.41 7.82 -44.26
N ASP A 879 -89.65 6.58 -44.69
CA ASP A 879 -90.98 6.10 -45.07
C ASP A 879 -91.93 6.13 -43.85
N SER A 880 -91.42 5.77 -42.65
CA SER A 880 -92.19 5.83 -41.40
C SER A 880 -92.54 7.26 -40.95
N GLN A 881 -91.68 8.24 -41.29
CA GLN A 881 -91.86 9.65 -40.95
C GLN A 881 -92.61 10.44 -42.03
N LYS A 882 -93.03 9.81 -43.14
CA LYS A 882 -93.76 10.42 -44.28
C LYS A 882 -93.12 11.70 -44.80
N TRP A 883 -91.79 11.71 -44.93
CA TRP A 883 -91.08 12.87 -45.47
C TRP A 883 -91.32 13.04 -46.98
N GLU A 884 -91.95 14.14 -47.39
CA GLU A 884 -92.09 14.49 -48.81
C GLU A 884 -90.81 15.16 -49.35
N PRO A 885 -90.39 14.85 -50.60
CA PRO A 885 -89.14 15.39 -51.16
C PRO A 885 -89.33 16.84 -51.64
N LEU A 886 -88.51 17.77 -51.13
CA LEU A 886 -88.35 19.11 -51.72
C LEU A 886 -87.52 19.04 -53.02
N SER A 887 -87.85 19.89 -53.99
CA SER A 887 -87.42 19.78 -55.40
C SER A 887 -85.96 20.15 -55.70
N SER A 888 -85.50 19.62 -56.85
CA SER A 888 -84.17 19.68 -57.50
C SER A 888 -82.97 19.31 -56.62
N GLU A 889 -82.66 18.01 -56.63
CA GLU A 889 -81.81 17.26 -55.69
C GLU A 889 -82.36 17.23 -54.28
N SER A 890 -83.29 16.29 -54.03
CA SER A 890 -83.77 16.03 -52.68
C SER A 890 -82.58 15.88 -51.74
N ILE A 891 -82.65 16.53 -50.56
CA ILE A 891 -81.66 16.37 -49.48
C ILE A 891 -81.39 14.87 -49.26
N LEU A 892 -82.40 14.04 -49.46
CA LEU A 892 -82.32 12.58 -49.49
C LEU A 892 -81.34 12.03 -50.53
N GLN A 893 -81.43 12.42 -51.81
CA GLN A 893 -80.45 12.02 -52.81
C GLN A 893 -79.06 12.56 -52.50
N LYS A 894 -78.92 13.76 -51.93
CA LYS A 894 -77.63 14.28 -51.47
C LYS A 894 -77.05 13.49 -50.29
N ILE A 895 -77.84 13.09 -49.31
CA ILE A 895 -77.39 12.27 -48.17
C ILE A 895 -77.06 10.85 -48.64
N LEU A 896 -77.91 10.24 -49.48
CA LEU A 896 -77.65 8.91 -50.04
C LEU A 896 -76.44 8.93 -50.97
N ARG A 897 -76.24 9.98 -51.77
CA ARG A 897 -75.06 10.18 -52.62
C ARG A 897 -73.83 10.50 -51.77
N TRP A 898 -73.97 11.29 -50.70
CA TRP A 898 -72.91 11.57 -49.73
C TRP A 898 -72.45 10.28 -49.06
N LEU A 899 -73.37 9.47 -48.52
CA LEU A 899 -73.12 8.13 -47.96
C LEU A 899 -72.50 7.16 -48.97
N ARG A 900 -72.82 7.29 -50.26
CA ARG A 900 -72.17 6.54 -51.36
C ARG A 900 -70.79 7.09 -51.71
N THR A 901 -70.51 8.38 -51.46
CA THR A 901 -69.22 9.04 -51.73
C THR A 901 -68.22 8.99 -50.57
N VAL A 902 -68.67 8.85 -49.32
CA VAL A 902 -67.79 8.41 -48.22
C VAL A 902 -67.48 6.95 -48.52
N GLN A 903 -66.43 6.74 -49.29
CA GLN A 903 -65.89 5.45 -49.72
C GLN A 903 -64.77 5.07 -48.75
N PRO A 904 -65.05 4.51 -47.56
CA PRO A 904 -64.02 4.35 -46.55
C PRO A 904 -63.29 3.02 -46.82
N VAL A 905 -61.96 3.01 -46.67
CA VAL A 905 -61.19 1.87 -46.12
C VAL A 905 -61.15 0.53 -46.89
N HIS A 906 -62.04 0.21 -47.83
CA HIS A 906 -61.88 -0.89 -48.82
C HIS A 906 -60.67 -0.66 -49.76
N ARG A 907 -59.99 0.43 -49.48
CA ARG A 907 -58.72 0.91 -49.93
C ARG A 907 -57.74 1.06 -48.74
N CYS A 908 -57.45 0.06 -47.91
CA CYS A 908 -56.56 -0.04 -46.71
C CYS A 908 -55.82 -1.39 -46.47
N ASN A 909 -54.55 -1.67 -46.81
CA ASN A 909 -53.94 -2.97 -46.41
C ASN A 909 -54.17 -3.03 -44.89
N PRO A 910 -54.74 -4.11 -44.34
CA PRO A 910 -55.25 -4.12 -42.99
C PRO A 910 -54.19 -3.80 -41.95
N ILE A 911 -52.91 -4.01 -42.28
CA ILE A 911 -51.78 -3.62 -41.45
C ILE A 911 -51.53 -2.10 -41.49
N ILE A 912 -51.73 -1.47 -42.64
CA ILE A 912 -51.71 -0.01 -42.79
C ILE A 912 -52.93 0.60 -42.10
N PHE A 913 -54.09 -0.06 -42.20
CA PHE A 913 -55.30 0.34 -41.50
C PHE A 913 -55.14 0.25 -39.97
N GLU A 914 -54.51 -0.81 -39.46
CA GLU A 914 -54.15 -0.96 -38.06
C GLU A 914 -53.18 0.13 -37.60
N SER A 915 -52.14 0.46 -38.38
CA SER A 915 -51.24 1.60 -38.10
C SER A 915 -52.00 2.94 -38.03
N ILE A 916 -52.95 3.16 -38.93
CA ILE A 916 -53.77 4.38 -38.94
C ILE A 916 -54.62 4.45 -37.67
N ILE A 917 -55.16 3.32 -37.19
CA ILE A 917 -55.94 3.26 -35.95
C ILE A 917 -55.05 3.40 -34.70
N LEU A 918 -53.92 2.69 -34.65
CA LEU A 918 -53.03 2.63 -33.49
C LEU A 918 -52.16 3.87 -33.32
N HIS A 919 -51.86 4.60 -34.39
CA HIS A 919 -50.93 5.73 -34.31
C HIS A 919 -51.48 7.00 -34.94
N GLY A 920 -52.67 6.99 -35.53
CA GLY A 920 -53.26 8.14 -36.22
C GLY A 920 -52.58 8.49 -37.56
N HIS A 921 -51.63 7.69 -38.05
CA HIS A 921 -50.89 7.94 -39.29
C HIS A 921 -50.35 6.65 -39.96
N VAL A 922 -49.90 6.76 -41.21
CA VAL A 922 -49.43 5.64 -42.04
C VAL A 922 -48.00 5.25 -41.70
N MET A 923 -47.79 4.00 -41.26
CA MET A 923 -46.47 3.41 -41.01
C MET A 923 -46.41 1.99 -41.61
N SER A 924 -45.21 1.54 -42.04
CA SER A 924 -45.05 0.19 -42.62
C SER A 924 -45.00 -0.92 -41.56
N ARG A 925 -45.45 -2.15 -41.87
CA ARG A 925 -45.39 -3.30 -40.93
C ARG A 925 -43.99 -3.59 -40.43
N SER A 926 -43.02 -3.59 -41.35
CA SER A 926 -41.60 -3.80 -41.01
C SER A 926 -41.14 -2.79 -39.97
N TYR A 927 -41.71 -1.59 -40.01
CA TYR A 927 -41.40 -0.52 -39.08
C TYR A 927 -42.15 -0.66 -37.74
N MET A 928 -43.43 -1.03 -37.73
CA MET A 928 -44.14 -1.34 -36.47
C MET A 928 -43.47 -2.49 -35.70
N GLU A 929 -42.97 -3.51 -36.40
CA GLU A 929 -42.19 -4.59 -35.77
C GLU A 929 -40.81 -4.14 -35.27
N LYS A 930 -40.18 -3.16 -35.94
CA LYS A 930 -38.93 -2.54 -35.47
C LYS A 930 -39.16 -1.66 -34.24
N LEU A 931 -40.32 -1.01 -34.10
CA LEU A 931 -40.68 -0.24 -32.90
C LEU A 931 -40.77 -1.13 -31.64
N LYS A 932 -41.10 -2.42 -31.78
CA LYS A 932 -41.09 -3.39 -30.68
C LYS A 932 -39.66 -3.73 -30.20
N ARG A 933 -38.61 -3.27 -30.88
CA ARG A 933 -37.20 -3.46 -30.51
C ARG A 933 -36.39 -2.21 -30.92
N PRO A 934 -36.55 -1.09 -30.19
CA PRO A 934 -36.05 0.22 -30.59
C PRO A 934 -34.53 0.32 -30.75
#